data_AF-A0AAN8Q329-F1
#
_entry.id   AF-A0AAN8Q329-F1
#
_cell.length_a   1.000
_cell.length_b   1.000
_cell.length_c   1.000
_cell.angle_alpha   90.00
_cell.angle_beta   90.00
_cell.angle_gamma   90.00
#
_symmetry.space_group_name_H-M   'P 1'
#
loop_
_entity.id
_entity.type
_entity.pdbx_description
1 polymer ?
#
loop_
_entity_poly.entity_id
_entity_poly.type
_entity_poly.pdbx_seq_one_letter_code
_entity_poly.pdbx_strand_id
1 'polypeptide(L)'
;MKTYQTDKIPAVIFTMNYVTAAKGTKATTANKTISGWPSFNILDLNQTVGYLAYSADMFGDRKKMLGIWGPDALTIRDGLDGTGPIVTFDKLGNTFLFAPLDSFMTTSYSIDRDNSTISWGTMGGVDEIPAGFTYSVIMVYSDQGVNGVFSKFGTIMRYYHDKNTERQKTDVSLNYIGYWTDNGGYYYYNTEPGKNYEQTMLDIKQYINKTQIPYKYIQLDSWWYYKDTNAAVTKWEPRPDIFPDGLVKVGQELGLPLVLHNRYWSKDTPYAVNYKFLKGLGLSVPITTRFWDFLLQRAKAWGLVVYEQDWMYVQFMYLEVMKTNLTLATTWMDAMAKSAENNDVTIQYCMAQSRQALQSLKYTAVTQGRVSDDYHLQHDQWKIGISSLFAHAVGVAPSKDTFWTTTNQPGNPFNTTEQYPALQTLVAVLSTGPVGPSDKIGYTNKDLLMKCCNSDGLILKPSKPATAINDQIIETAFNDGSGASGQVWSTYTDFGEYNKIRFGIIMVANLSKPYSITPSRASLDVEINQYPDSVIYDSKNMTKSASFSETSPFTLPTCLLNNANYCLYYTIPIMKRGNQTIIIYGETNKFVWMSSQRVAKLWVDDDNVAVTLRGAANENVTFAYSINGVMNTNTYTIDAKTHCVSIVIYSSTGKSPIPANFNCTNLLHTSAKHTKKAQPRQK
;
A
#
# COMPACT_ATOMS: atom_id res chain seq x y z
N MET A 1 -7.97 13.53 27.44
CA MET A 1 -9.12 13.38 26.53
C MET A 1 -9.00 14.43 25.44
N LYS A 2 -8.71 14.04 24.19
CA LYS A 2 -8.87 14.93 23.03
C LYS A 2 -10.38 15.00 22.76
N THR A 3 -10.99 16.18 22.77
CA THR A 3 -12.42 16.36 22.48
C THR A 3 -12.62 16.40 20.97
N TYR A 4 -13.53 15.58 20.45
CA TYR A 4 -13.84 15.47 19.03
C TYR A 4 -14.89 16.53 18.65
N GLN A 5 -14.53 17.46 17.76
CA GLN A 5 -15.50 18.19 16.95
C GLN A 5 -15.25 17.84 15.48
N THR A 6 -15.73 16.67 15.10
CA THR A 6 -15.93 16.32 13.69
C THR A 6 -17.38 15.86 13.57
N ASP A 7 -18.02 16.07 12.42
CA ASP A 7 -19.36 15.57 12.15
C ASP A 7 -19.50 14.12 12.62
N LYS A 8 -20.61 13.81 13.30
CA LYS A 8 -20.89 12.57 14.04
C LYS A 8 -20.25 11.34 13.38
N ILE A 9 -19.04 10.99 13.78
CA ILE A 9 -18.39 9.76 13.31
C ILE A 9 -19.15 8.61 13.97
N PRO A 10 -19.77 7.69 13.21
CA PRO A 10 -20.58 6.62 13.77
C PRO A 10 -19.67 5.50 14.28
N ALA A 11 -18.95 5.77 15.37
CA ALA A 11 -18.03 4.85 16.01
C ALA A 11 -18.32 4.70 17.51
N VAL A 12 -18.11 3.49 18.02
CA VAL A 12 -18.18 3.14 19.43
C VAL A 12 -16.83 2.61 19.86
N ILE A 13 -16.34 3.08 21.02
CA ILE A 13 -15.08 2.62 21.60
C ILE A 13 -15.39 1.88 22.89
N PHE A 14 -15.00 0.61 22.93
CA PHE A 14 -15.07 -0.23 24.12
C PHE A 14 -13.70 -0.21 24.78
N THR A 15 -13.64 0.09 26.08
CA THR A 15 -12.37 0.14 26.83
C THR A 15 -12.44 -0.80 28.02
N MET A 16 -11.42 -1.64 28.15
CA MET A 16 -11.19 -2.45 29.34
C MET A 16 -10.11 -1.76 30.19
N ASN A 17 -10.36 -1.60 31.48
CA ASN A 17 -9.44 -1.01 32.44
C ASN A 17 -9.18 -1.96 33.61
N TYR A 18 -7.93 -2.37 33.78
CA TYR A 18 -7.49 -3.15 34.92
C TYR A 18 -7.21 -2.23 36.12
N VAL A 19 -8.24 -1.92 36.90
CA VAL A 19 -8.15 -0.98 38.04
C VAL A 19 -7.10 -1.42 39.07
N THR A 20 -6.94 -2.72 39.27
CA THR A 20 -5.92 -3.31 40.15
C THR A 20 -5.00 -4.21 39.34
N ALA A 21 -3.78 -4.43 39.85
CA ALA A 21 -2.84 -5.34 39.22
C ALA A 21 -3.35 -6.79 39.34
N ALA A 22 -3.13 -7.58 38.29
CA ALA A 22 -3.47 -9.00 38.24
C ALA A 22 -2.21 -9.84 38.03
N LYS A 23 -2.15 -11.00 38.67
CA LYS A 23 -1.05 -11.98 38.55
C LYS A 23 -1.61 -13.38 38.34
N GLY A 24 -0.86 -14.25 37.68
CA GLY A 24 -1.34 -15.59 37.33
C GLY A 24 -2.43 -15.55 36.26
N THR A 25 -2.39 -14.55 35.37
CA THR A 25 -3.45 -14.33 34.37
C THR A 25 -3.30 -15.19 33.13
N LYS A 26 -2.20 -15.92 32.98
CA LYS A 26 -1.93 -16.76 31.79
C LYS A 26 -3.12 -17.67 31.48
N ALA A 27 -3.55 -17.63 30.23
CA ALA A 27 -4.48 -18.61 29.69
C ALA A 27 -3.77 -19.96 29.47
N THR A 28 -4.55 -20.98 29.11
CA THR A 28 -4.03 -22.33 28.81
C THR A 28 -2.99 -22.33 27.70
N THR A 29 -3.07 -21.37 26.76
CA THR A 29 -2.06 -21.16 25.72
C THR A 29 -1.90 -19.67 25.41
N ALA A 30 -0.75 -19.28 24.83
CA ALA A 30 -0.56 -17.92 24.34
C ALA A 30 -1.48 -17.54 23.16
N ASN A 31 -2.08 -18.53 22.50
CA ASN A 31 -3.00 -18.35 21.38
C ASN A 31 -4.47 -18.16 21.80
N LYS A 32 -4.71 -17.80 23.05
CA LYS A 32 -6.01 -17.38 23.57
C LYS A 32 -5.93 -15.95 24.08
N THR A 33 -6.98 -15.46 24.73
CA THR A 33 -6.95 -14.20 25.49
C THR A 33 -7.16 -14.48 26.98
N ILE A 34 -6.64 -13.61 27.83
CA ILE A 34 -6.82 -13.69 29.30
C ILE A 34 -8.07 -12.94 29.79
N SER A 35 -8.69 -12.17 28.90
CA SER A 35 -9.96 -11.47 29.10
C SER A 35 -10.76 -11.44 27.80
N GLY A 36 -12.06 -11.13 27.89
CA GLY A 36 -12.94 -10.97 26.75
C GLY A 36 -13.88 -9.79 26.95
N TRP A 37 -13.56 -8.65 26.32
CA TRP A 37 -14.40 -7.46 26.24
C TRP A 37 -13.91 -6.52 25.11
N PRO A 38 -14.78 -6.02 24.23
CA PRO A 38 -16.19 -6.38 24.10
C PRO A 38 -16.37 -7.81 23.59
N SER A 39 -17.59 -8.34 23.71
CA SER A 39 -17.97 -9.68 23.28
C SER A 39 -19.26 -9.63 22.47
N PHE A 40 -19.33 -10.41 21.40
CA PHE A 40 -20.49 -10.49 20.51
C PHE A 40 -20.81 -11.93 20.15
N ASN A 41 -22.09 -12.22 19.99
CA ASN A 41 -22.55 -13.54 19.55
C ASN A 41 -22.36 -13.70 18.04
N ILE A 42 -21.86 -14.85 17.63
CA ILE A 42 -21.83 -15.33 16.25
C ILE A 42 -23.13 -16.10 16.02
N LEU A 43 -24.18 -15.35 15.71
CA LEU A 43 -25.50 -15.91 15.44
C LEU A 43 -25.60 -16.30 13.96
N ASP A 44 -26.27 -17.42 13.68
CA ASP A 44 -26.75 -17.68 12.33
C ASP A 44 -27.91 -16.71 12.02
N LEU A 45 -27.65 -15.77 11.12
CA LEU A 45 -28.59 -14.71 10.75
C LEU A 45 -29.29 -15.02 9.42
N ASN A 46 -29.65 -16.29 9.18
CA ASN A 46 -30.32 -16.76 7.97
C ASN A 46 -29.59 -16.32 6.68
N GLN A 47 -28.25 -16.34 6.70
CA GLN A 47 -27.41 -15.96 5.57
C GLN A 47 -27.62 -14.53 5.04
N THR A 48 -28.00 -13.60 5.91
CA THR A 48 -28.20 -12.19 5.54
C THR A 48 -26.97 -11.30 5.74
N VAL A 49 -26.01 -11.78 6.53
CA VAL A 49 -24.79 -11.04 6.88
C VAL A 49 -23.57 -11.84 6.43
N GLY A 50 -22.67 -11.19 5.69
CA GLY A 50 -21.36 -11.69 5.32
C GLY A 50 -20.27 -11.13 6.25
N TYR A 51 -19.08 -11.72 6.20
CA TYR A 51 -17.92 -11.22 6.90
C TYR A 51 -16.66 -11.19 6.05
N LEU A 52 -15.72 -10.35 6.47
CA LEU A 52 -14.33 -10.31 6.00
C LEU A 52 -13.43 -10.12 7.23
N ALA A 53 -12.56 -11.10 7.50
CA ALA A 53 -11.62 -11.08 8.62
C ALA A 53 -10.18 -11.09 8.11
N TYR A 54 -9.36 -10.16 8.60
CA TYR A 54 -7.93 -10.08 8.31
C TYR A 54 -7.12 -10.81 9.39
N SER A 55 -6.24 -11.72 8.99
CA SER A 55 -5.51 -12.56 9.95
C SER A 55 -4.13 -12.96 9.46
N ALA A 56 -3.23 -13.22 10.41
CA ALA A 56 -1.82 -13.55 10.16
C ALA A 56 -1.02 -12.42 9.47
N ASP A 57 -0.06 -12.79 8.64
CA ASP A 57 0.97 -11.97 7.98
C ASP A 57 0.52 -11.34 6.64
N MET A 58 1.42 -10.59 6.01
CA MET A 58 1.17 -9.78 4.79
C MET A 58 0.01 -8.79 4.94
N PHE A 59 -0.02 -8.07 6.07
CA PHE A 59 -1.15 -7.19 6.43
C PHE A 59 -2.48 -7.95 6.44
N GLY A 60 -2.44 -9.19 6.94
CA GLY A 60 -3.61 -10.05 7.04
C GLY A 60 -4.04 -10.73 5.74
N ASP A 61 -3.28 -10.57 4.64
CA ASP A 61 -3.63 -11.12 3.33
C ASP A 61 -3.55 -12.65 3.29
N ARG A 62 -2.52 -13.24 3.91
CA ARG A 62 -2.19 -14.66 3.77
C ARG A 62 -3.25 -15.60 4.35
N LYS A 63 -3.95 -15.14 5.39
CA LYS A 63 -5.02 -15.90 6.06
C LYS A 63 -6.32 -15.10 6.18
N LYS A 64 -6.55 -14.13 5.29
CA LYS A 64 -7.85 -13.45 5.21
C LYS A 64 -8.96 -14.48 4.94
N MET A 65 -10.12 -14.26 5.54
CA MET A 65 -11.28 -15.14 5.40
C MET A 65 -12.51 -14.32 5.07
N LEU A 66 -13.33 -14.84 4.17
CA LEU A 66 -14.62 -14.28 3.79
C LEU A 66 -15.65 -15.40 3.77
N GLY A 67 -16.89 -15.09 4.15
CA GLY A 67 -17.98 -16.05 4.16
C GLY A 67 -19.23 -15.47 4.80
N ILE A 68 -20.16 -16.34 5.20
CA ILE A 68 -21.43 -15.93 5.82
C ILE A 68 -21.26 -15.88 7.35
N TRP A 69 -21.76 -14.83 7.99
CA TRP A 69 -21.77 -14.72 9.45
C TRP A 69 -22.69 -15.78 10.07
N GLY A 70 -22.16 -16.55 11.02
CA GLY A 70 -22.80 -17.75 11.55
C GLY A 70 -21.78 -18.89 11.65
N PRO A 71 -22.13 -20.13 11.25
CA PRO A 71 -21.21 -21.27 11.32
C PRO A 71 -19.85 -21.05 10.64
N ASP A 72 -19.82 -20.41 9.46
CA ASP A 72 -18.55 -20.16 8.76
C ASP A 72 -17.63 -19.22 9.55
N ALA A 73 -18.20 -18.25 10.29
CA ALA A 73 -17.42 -17.32 11.10
C ALA A 73 -16.71 -18.00 12.29
N LEU A 74 -17.14 -19.20 12.72
CA LEU A 74 -16.43 -19.99 13.74
C LEU A 74 -15.07 -20.51 13.27
N THR A 75 -14.81 -20.45 11.96
CA THR A 75 -13.54 -20.85 11.34
C THR A 75 -12.53 -19.71 11.24
N ILE A 76 -12.94 -18.46 11.52
CA ILE A 76 -12.05 -17.29 11.57
C ILE A 76 -10.86 -17.60 12.48
N ARG A 77 -9.66 -17.25 12.01
CA ARG A 77 -8.43 -17.40 12.80
C ARG A 77 -8.45 -16.43 13.97
N ASP A 78 -8.29 -16.98 15.18
CA ASP A 78 -8.31 -16.25 16.45
C ASP A 78 -6.94 -16.31 17.16
N GLY A 79 -6.82 -15.66 18.32
CA GLY A 79 -5.59 -15.66 19.12
C GLY A 79 -4.49 -14.82 18.51
N LEU A 80 -3.26 -15.35 18.47
CA LEU A 80 -2.09 -14.59 18.02
C LEU A 80 -2.17 -14.17 16.54
N ASP A 81 -2.86 -14.95 15.72
CA ASP A 81 -3.15 -14.60 14.33
C ASP A 81 -4.39 -13.70 14.19
N GLY A 82 -5.31 -13.77 15.16
CA GLY A 82 -6.56 -13.02 15.21
C GLY A 82 -6.38 -11.61 15.79
N THR A 83 -5.77 -10.72 15.01
CA THR A 83 -5.50 -9.32 15.43
C THR A 83 -5.90 -8.25 14.44
N GLY A 84 -6.30 -8.64 13.23
CA GLY A 84 -6.71 -7.69 12.20
C GLY A 84 -8.15 -7.23 12.36
N PRO A 85 -8.56 -6.28 11.50
CA PRO A 85 -9.95 -5.89 11.40
C PRO A 85 -10.86 -7.09 11.08
N ILE A 86 -12.04 -7.11 11.70
CA ILE A 86 -13.17 -7.96 11.29
C ILE A 86 -14.27 -7.04 10.80
N VAL A 87 -14.79 -7.33 9.62
CA VAL A 87 -15.85 -6.58 8.98
C VAL A 87 -17.06 -7.49 8.84
N THR A 88 -18.24 -7.01 9.23
CA THR A 88 -19.52 -7.66 8.92
C THR A 88 -20.34 -6.73 8.04
N PHE A 89 -21.07 -7.29 7.07
CA PHE A 89 -21.83 -6.50 6.11
C PHE A 89 -23.08 -7.24 5.62
N ASP A 90 -24.13 -6.49 5.27
CA ASP A 90 -25.28 -7.02 4.53
C ASP A 90 -25.17 -6.69 3.03
N LYS A 91 -26.13 -7.20 2.24
CA LYS A 91 -26.20 -6.94 0.78
C LYS A 91 -26.63 -5.51 0.45
N LEU A 92 -27.11 -4.73 1.42
CA LEU A 92 -27.50 -3.33 1.24
C LEU A 92 -26.31 -2.38 1.47
N GLY A 93 -25.17 -2.90 1.93
CA GLY A 93 -23.97 -2.11 2.20
C GLY A 93 -23.85 -1.63 3.65
N ASN A 94 -24.78 -1.99 4.54
CA ASN A 94 -24.64 -1.70 5.98
C ASN A 94 -23.49 -2.54 6.53
N THR A 95 -22.49 -1.88 7.06
CA THR A 95 -21.20 -2.48 7.38
C THR A 95 -20.70 -2.03 8.75
N PHE A 96 -20.26 -2.97 9.57
CA PHE A 96 -19.51 -2.72 10.80
C PHE A 96 -18.07 -3.22 10.65
N LEU A 97 -17.11 -2.46 11.16
CA LEU A 97 -15.70 -2.86 11.27
C LEU A 97 -15.29 -2.81 12.73
N PHE A 98 -14.72 -3.91 13.23
CA PHE A 98 -14.14 -4.05 14.56
C PHE A 98 -12.63 -4.18 14.46
N ALA A 99 -11.88 -3.41 15.24
CA ALA A 99 -10.43 -3.58 15.36
C ALA A 99 -9.94 -3.07 16.72
N PRO A 100 -8.77 -3.54 17.22
CA PRO A 100 -8.11 -2.86 18.32
C PRO A 100 -7.90 -1.38 17.98
N LEU A 101 -8.21 -0.48 18.93
CA LEU A 101 -7.95 0.96 18.82
C LEU A 101 -6.53 1.29 19.26
N ASP A 102 -6.03 0.59 20.27
CA ASP A 102 -4.69 0.72 20.84
C ASP A 102 -4.19 -0.63 21.38
N SER A 103 -3.04 -0.60 22.07
CA SER A 103 -2.38 -1.80 22.62
C SER A 103 -2.24 -2.94 21.59
N PHE A 104 -2.01 -2.56 20.32
CA PHE A 104 -2.10 -3.44 19.16
C PHE A 104 -1.29 -4.73 19.29
N MET A 105 -0.08 -4.61 19.82
CA MET A 105 0.85 -5.74 19.95
C MET A 105 0.41 -6.78 20.97
N THR A 106 -0.54 -6.46 21.86
CA THR A 106 -1.02 -7.37 22.91
C THR A 106 -2.49 -7.71 22.78
N THR A 107 -3.28 -6.88 22.11
CA THR A 107 -4.71 -7.12 21.91
C THR A 107 -4.93 -8.15 20.81
N SER A 108 -5.81 -9.11 21.05
CA SER A 108 -6.22 -10.15 20.10
C SER A 108 -7.71 -10.43 20.28
N TYR A 109 -8.36 -11.05 19.31
CA TYR A 109 -9.69 -11.61 19.52
C TYR A 109 -9.62 -13.14 19.63
N SER A 110 -10.49 -13.71 20.46
CA SER A 110 -10.67 -15.14 20.68
C SER A 110 -12.08 -15.55 20.27
N ILE A 111 -12.22 -16.73 19.64
CA ILE A 111 -13.53 -17.30 19.35
C ILE A 111 -13.76 -18.50 20.28
N ASP A 112 -14.82 -18.38 21.08
CA ASP A 112 -15.41 -19.50 21.80
C ASP A 112 -16.37 -20.21 20.85
N ARG A 113 -16.00 -21.42 20.45
CA ARG A 113 -16.73 -22.21 19.45
C ARG A 113 -17.89 -22.98 20.05
N ASP A 114 -17.86 -23.22 21.37
CA ASP A 114 -18.93 -23.93 22.06
C ASP A 114 -20.11 -22.99 22.33
N ASN A 115 -19.80 -21.74 22.69
CA ASN A 115 -20.81 -20.71 22.95
C ASN A 115 -21.08 -19.80 21.73
N SER A 116 -20.38 -20.01 20.60
CA SER A 116 -20.45 -19.18 19.40
C SER A 116 -20.30 -17.69 19.72
N THR A 117 -19.23 -17.31 20.43
CA THR A 117 -18.95 -15.91 20.76
C THR A 117 -17.56 -15.49 20.31
N ILE A 118 -17.43 -14.23 19.91
CA ILE A 118 -16.14 -13.59 19.65
C ILE A 118 -15.91 -12.50 20.69
N SER A 119 -14.71 -12.46 21.25
CA SER A 119 -14.32 -11.51 22.31
C SER A 119 -12.92 -10.98 22.09
N TRP A 120 -12.68 -9.71 22.43
CA TRP A 120 -11.34 -9.11 22.37
C TRP A 120 -10.67 -9.08 23.74
N GLY A 121 -9.37 -9.28 23.79
CA GLY A 121 -8.62 -9.22 25.03
C GLY A 121 -7.12 -9.24 24.85
N THR A 122 -6.42 -9.16 25.99
CA THR A 122 -4.96 -9.31 26.03
C THR A 122 -4.58 -10.75 25.72
N MET A 123 -3.56 -10.95 24.88
CA MET A 123 -3.05 -12.27 24.48
C MET A 123 -2.72 -13.18 25.67
N GLY A 124 -2.95 -14.48 25.48
CA GLY A 124 -3.04 -15.50 26.53
C GLY A 124 -1.76 -15.76 27.31
N GLY A 125 -0.60 -15.37 26.77
CA GLY A 125 0.69 -15.64 27.39
C GLY A 125 1.09 -14.65 28.49
N VAL A 126 0.35 -13.55 28.65
CA VAL A 126 0.63 -12.51 29.65
C VAL A 126 0.21 -12.98 31.04
N ASP A 127 1.14 -12.92 31.99
CA ASP A 127 0.96 -13.43 33.37
C ASP A 127 0.69 -12.36 34.41
N GLU A 128 1.24 -11.17 34.17
CA GLU A 128 1.10 -10.03 35.06
C GLU A 128 0.56 -8.84 34.26
N ILE A 129 -0.54 -8.27 34.76
CA ILE A 129 -1.14 -7.05 34.23
C ILE A 129 -0.98 -5.97 35.30
N PRO A 130 -0.31 -4.85 35.03
CA PRO A 130 -0.16 -3.79 36.01
C PRO A 130 -1.48 -3.05 36.23
N ALA A 131 -1.65 -2.49 37.42
CA ALA A 131 -2.77 -1.60 37.72
C ALA A 131 -2.78 -0.41 36.74
N GLY A 132 -3.96 -0.06 36.24
CA GLY A 132 -4.18 0.99 35.26
C GLY A 132 -3.89 0.59 33.81
N PHE A 133 -3.54 -0.67 33.52
CA PHE A 133 -3.42 -1.12 32.13
C PHE A 133 -4.78 -1.04 31.43
N THR A 134 -4.78 -0.50 30.21
CA THR A 134 -5.97 -0.40 29.37
C THR A 134 -5.72 -0.94 27.97
N TYR A 135 -6.76 -1.51 27.38
CA TYR A 135 -6.85 -1.69 25.95
C TYR A 135 -8.24 -1.29 25.47
N SER A 136 -8.31 -0.79 24.24
CA SER A 136 -9.55 -0.35 23.62
C SER A 136 -9.77 -1.03 22.27
N VAL A 137 -11.04 -1.23 21.94
CA VAL A 137 -11.51 -1.78 20.66
C VAL A 137 -12.50 -0.79 20.07
N ILE A 138 -12.35 -0.49 18.78
CA ILE A 138 -13.25 0.40 18.07
C ILE A 138 -14.17 -0.40 17.15
N MET A 139 -15.45 -0.02 17.14
CA MET A 139 -16.44 -0.43 16.16
C MET A 139 -16.81 0.79 15.32
N VAL A 140 -16.71 0.70 13.99
CA VAL A 140 -17.05 1.78 13.05
C VAL A 140 -18.17 1.30 12.13
N TYR A 141 -19.16 2.15 11.90
CA TYR A 141 -20.27 1.87 10.99
C TYR A 141 -20.17 2.65 9.67
N SER A 142 -20.63 2.03 8.59
CA SER A 142 -20.89 2.71 7.31
C SER A 142 -22.03 2.03 6.56
N ASP A 143 -22.86 2.83 5.93
CA ASP A 143 -23.87 2.45 4.93
C ASP A 143 -23.28 2.35 3.50
N GLN A 144 -22.02 2.77 3.32
CA GLN A 144 -21.31 2.78 2.03
C GLN A 144 -20.46 1.51 1.79
N GLY A 145 -20.86 0.37 2.36
CA GLY A 145 -20.17 -0.92 2.22
C GLY A 145 -18.79 -0.99 2.86
N VAL A 146 -18.04 -2.04 2.50
CA VAL A 146 -16.70 -2.34 3.03
C VAL A 146 -15.68 -1.24 2.70
N ASN A 147 -15.70 -0.70 1.47
CA ASN A 147 -14.85 0.44 1.10
C ASN A 147 -15.12 1.67 1.99
N GLY A 148 -16.40 1.97 2.22
CA GLY A 148 -16.82 3.10 3.05
C GLY A 148 -16.39 2.97 4.50
N VAL A 149 -16.56 1.78 5.11
CA VAL A 149 -16.16 1.58 6.50
C VAL A 149 -14.64 1.66 6.69
N PHE A 150 -13.85 1.14 5.74
CA PHE A 150 -12.38 1.28 5.79
C PHE A 150 -11.92 2.72 5.60
N SER A 151 -12.60 3.51 4.77
CA SER A 151 -12.34 4.94 4.64
C SER A 151 -12.54 5.67 5.98
N LYS A 152 -13.71 5.48 6.61
CA LYS A 152 -14.04 6.07 7.92
C LYS A 152 -13.09 5.60 9.02
N PHE A 153 -12.84 4.28 9.11
CA PHE A 153 -11.88 3.69 10.04
C PHE A 153 -10.48 4.28 9.87
N GLY A 154 -9.97 4.35 8.63
CA GLY A 154 -8.66 4.92 8.35
C GLY A 154 -8.54 6.39 8.76
N THR A 155 -9.57 7.20 8.48
CA THR A 155 -9.61 8.61 8.92
C THR A 155 -9.55 8.71 10.45
N ILE A 156 -10.34 7.92 11.17
CA ILE A 156 -10.34 7.91 12.65
C ILE A 156 -8.98 7.48 13.20
N MET A 157 -8.47 6.33 12.73
CA MET A 157 -7.26 5.72 13.27
C MET A 157 -6.03 6.58 13.00
N ARG A 158 -5.90 7.14 11.79
CA ARG A 158 -4.77 8.03 11.47
C ARG A 158 -4.83 9.32 12.27
N TYR A 159 -6.01 9.90 12.45
CA TYR A 159 -6.18 11.08 13.28
C TYR A 159 -5.86 10.78 14.76
N TYR A 160 -6.37 9.67 15.31
CA TYR A 160 -6.18 9.29 16.72
C TYR A 160 -4.70 9.08 17.07
N HIS A 161 -3.95 8.42 16.18
CA HIS A 161 -2.52 8.11 16.38
C HIS A 161 -1.57 9.14 15.77
N ASP A 162 -2.08 10.28 15.30
CA ASP A 162 -1.30 11.33 14.64
C ASP A 162 -0.46 10.82 13.43
N LYS A 163 -0.97 9.79 12.73
CA LYS A 163 -0.37 9.24 11.49
C LYS A 163 -0.60 10.20 10.34
N ASN A 164 0.49 10.67 9.74
CA ASN A 164 0.47 11.36 8.45
C ASN A 164 1.25 10.57 7.39
N THR A 165 1.05 10.92 6.12
CA THR A 165 1.67 10.28 4.96
C THR A 165 2.71 11.17 4.27
N GLU A 166 3.19 12.24 4.92
CA GLU A 166 4.11 13.19 4.30
C GLU A 166 5.42 12.53 3.83
N ARG A 167 5.96 11.59 4.62
CA ARG A 167 7.16 10.83 4.23
C ARG A 167 6.95 9.99 2.97
N GLN A 168 5.71 9.58 2.64
CA GLN A 168 5.45 8.87 1.38
C GLN A 168 5.67 9.76 0.15
N LYS A 169 5.56 11.10 0.28
CA LYS A 169 5.80 12.04 -0.82
C LYS A 169 7.29 12.22 -1.14
N THR A 170 8.16 11.93 -0.17
CA THR A 170 9.62 12.05 -0.31
C THR A 170 10.32 10.70 -0.40
N ASP A 171 9.61 9.59 -0.14
CA ASP A 171 10.15 8.24 -0.29
C ASP A 171 10.40 7.94 -1.78
N VAL A 172 11.68 7.77 -2.15
CA VAL A 172 12.06 7.55 -3.55
C VAL A 172 11.43 6.26 -4.10
N SER A 173 11.26 5.23 -3.27
CA SER A 173 10.75 3.93 -3.72
C SER A 173 9.27 3.94 -4.06
N LEU A 174 8.52 4.89 -3.48
CA LEU A 174 7.11 5.12 -3.77
C LEU A 174 6.88 6.10 -4.92
N ASN A 175 7.83 6.98 -5.22
CA ASN A 175 7.64 8.04 -6.21
C ASN A 175 8.33 7.77 -7.55
N TYR A 176 9.37 6.93 -7.57
CA TYR A 176 10.09 6.60 -8.79
C TYR A 176 10.16 5.10 -9.00
N ILE A 177 10.28 4.67 -10.26
CA ILE A 177 10.53 3.26 -10.56
C ILE A 177 11.94 2.86 -10.09
N GLY A 178 12.08 1.64 -9.58
CA GLY A 178 13.38 1.07 -9.18
C GLY A 178 13.64 -0.28 -9.82
N TYR A 179 14.81 -0.84 -9.57
CA TYR A 179 15.17 -2.18 -10.02
C TYR A 179 15.35 -3.09 -8.81
N TRP A 180 14.63 -4.21 -8.76
CA TRP A 180 14.57 -5.08 -7.57
C TRP A 180 15.30 -6.40 -7.78
N THR A 181 15.87 -6.95 -6.70
CA THR A 181 16.53 -8.27 -6.67
C THR A 181 15.92 -9.21 -5.63
N ASP A 182 14.67 -8.93 -5.29
CA ASP A 182 13.82 -9.64 -4.32
C ASP A 182 13.41 -11.03 -4.82
N ASN A 183 12.89 -11.87 -3.91
CA ASN A 183 12.41 -13.23 -4.19
C ASN A 183 11.46 -13.26 -5.40
N GLY A 184 11.58 -14.29 -6.22
CA GLY A 184 10.95 -14.36 -7.55
C GLY A 184 11.66 -13.56 -8.64
N GLY A 185 12.54 -12.61 -8.32
CA GLY A 185 13.30 -11.81 -9.28
C GLY A 185 14.47 -12.56 -9.92
N TYR A 186 14.90 -12.14 -11.13
CA TYR A 186 15.91 -12.89 -11.89
C TYR A 186 17.25 -13.00 -11.16
N TYR A 187 17.67 -11.96 -10.42
CA TYR A 187 18.92 -11.92 -9.68
C TYR A 187 18.78 -12.22 -8.17
N TYR A 188 17.67 -12.83 -7.76
CA TYR A 188 17.52 -13.35 -6.40
C TYR A 188 18.36 -14.62 -6.21
N TYR A 189 19.39 -14.55 -5.36
CA TYR A 189 20.41 -15.61 -5.21
C TYR A 189 20.98 -16.13 -6.55
N ASN A 190 21.04 -15.27 -7.56
CA ASN A 190 21.51 -15.55 -8.91
C ASN A 190 22.32 -14.36 -9.46
N THR A 191 23.38 -14.64 -10.21
CA THR A 191 24.32 -13.65 -10.76
C THR A 191 24.51 -13.85 -12.25
N GLU A 192 25.12 -12.88 -12.93
CA GLU A 192 25.58 -13.13 -14.29
C GLU A 192 26.65 -14.26 -14.30
N PRO A 193 26.69 -15.11 -15.33
CA PRO A 193 27.59 -16.27 -15.36
C PRO A 193 29.06 -15.89 -15.12
N GLY A 194 29.69 -16.55 -14.14
CA GLY A 194 31.11 -16.34 -13.81
C GLY A 194 31.41 -15.02 -13.08
N LYS A 195 30.39 -14.30 -12.60
CA LYS A 195 30.54 -13.02 -11.90
C LYS A 195 30.08 -13.11 -10.45
N ASN A 196 30.59 -12.20 -9.62
CA ASN A 196 30.00 -11.95 -8.30
C ASN A 196 28.86 -10.93 -8.42
N TYR A 197 28.22 -10.62 -7.30
CA TYR A 197 27.14 -9.66 -7.26
C TYR A 197 27.60 -8.23 -7.53
N GLU A 198 28.75 -7.80 -7.02
CA GLU A 198 29.30 -6.48 -7.35
C GLU A 198 29.37 -6.23 -8.86
N GLN A 199 29.99 -7.15 -9.59
CA GLN A 199 30.09 -7.12 -11.04
C GLN A 199 28.71 -7.19 -11.70
N THR A 200 27.82 -8.06 -11.20
CA THR A 200 26.43 -8.16 -11.71
C THR A 200 25.65 -6.86 -11.52
N MET A 201 25.77 -6.19 -10.37
CA MET A 201 25.09 -4.92 -10.11
C MET A 201 25.63 -3.80 -11.00
N LEU A 202 26.95 -3.79 -11.28
CA LEU A 202 27.56 -2.86 -12.23
C LEU A 202 27.14 -3.15 -13.67
N ASP A 203 26.98 -4.42 -14.06
CA ASP A 203 26.41 -4.79 -15.36
C ASP A 203 24.95 -4.32 -15.49
N ILE A 204 24.14 -4.48 -14.43
CA ILE A 204 22.78 -3.95 -14.37
C ILE A 204 22.82 -2.43 -14.56
N LYS A 205 23.71 -1.71 -13.87
CA LYS A 205 23.88 -0.26 -14.06
C LYS A 205 24.25 0.10 -15.50
N GLN A 206 25.17 -0.63 -16.11
CA GLN A 206 25.56 -0.42 -17.50
C GLN A 206 24.37 -0.67 -18.45
N TYR A 207 23.60 -1.74 -18.21
CA TYR A 207 22.39 -2.06 -18.96
C TYR A 207 21.34 -0.94 -18.84
N ILE A 208 21.10 -0.44 -17.62
CA ILE A 208 20.18 0.67 -17.34
C ILE A 208 20.59 1.93 -18.11
N ASN A 209 21.88 2.29 -18.05
CA ASN A 209 22.41 3.44 -18.80
C ASN A 209 22.26 3.26 -20.31
N LYS A 210 22.57 2.07 -20.83
CA LYS A 210 22.49 1.75 -22.27
C LYS A 210 21.04 1.78 -22.78
N THR A 211 20.10 1.26 -22.01
CA THR A 211 18.68 1.18 -22.38
C THR A 211 17.91 2.43 -22.03
N GLN A 212 18.50 3.35 -21.27
CA GLN A 212 17.87 4.59 -20.80
C GLN A 212 16.52 4.31 -20.12
N ILE A 213 16.45 3.27 -19.29
CA ILE A 213 15.31 3.01 -18.42
C ILE A 213 15.52 3.85 -17.15
N PRO A 214 14.57 4.71 -16.74
CA PRO A 214 14.83 5.73 -15.73
C PRO A 214 14.66 5.19 -14.30
N TYR A 215 15.32 4.08 -13.96
CA TYR A 215 15.38 3.60 -12.57
C TYR A 215 16.08 4.62 -11.67
N LYS A 216 15.50 4.91 -10.51
CA LYS A 216 16.02 5.89 -9.55
C LYS A 216 16.50 5.29 -8.23
N TYR A 217 16.43 3.98 -8.08
CA TYR A 217 17.03 3.24 -6.98
C TYR A 217 17.19 1.77 -7.35
N ILE A 218 17.97 1.05 -6.54
CA ILE A 218 18.13 -0.39 -6.63
C ILE A 218 17.78 -1.01 -5.27
N GLN A 219 17.04 -2.12 -5.27
CA GLN A 219 16.80 -2.93 -4.09
C GLN A 219 17.80 -4.09 -4.04
N LEU A 220 18.44 -4.28 -2.89
CA LEU A 220 19.30 -5.43 -2.59
C LEU A 220 18.63 -6.32 -1.56
N ASP A 221 18.27 -7.53 -1.98
CA ASP A 221 17.56 -8.48 -1.14
C ASP A 221 18.48 -9.23 -0.16
N SER A 222 17.94 -10.22 0.52
CA SER A 222 18.54 -10.97 1.61
C SER A 222 19.86 -11.69 1.31
N TRP A 223 20.40 -11.65 0.10
CA TRP A 223 21.62 -12.36 -0.30
C TRP A 223 22.93 -11.67 0.14
N TRP A 224 22.95 -10.34 0.38
CA TRP A 224 24.20 -9.58 0.53
C TRP A 224 24.89 -9.58 1.90
N TYR A 225 24.20 -10.02 2.96
CA TYR A 225 24.71 -10.00 4.34
C TYR A 225 24.86 -11.39 4.96
N TYR A 226 25.53 -11.44 6.12
CA TYR A 226 25.84 -12.67 6.84
C TYR A 226 24.62 -13.24 7.56
N LYS A 227 24.44 -14.55 7.40
CA LYS A 227 23.37 -15.32 8.02
C LYS A 227 23.93 -16.58 8.68
N ASP A 228 23.24 -17.11 9.67
CA ASP A 228 23.51 -18.45 10.23
C ASP A 228 22.86 -19.56 9.41
N THR A 229 22.98 -20.81 9.87
CA THR A 229 22.41 -21.99 9.19
C THR A 229 20.88 -21.99 9.10
N ASN A 230 20.20 -21.20 9.93
CA ASN A 230 18.75 -21.01 9.86
C ASN A 230 18.35 -19.81 8.98
N ALA A 231 19.34 -19.22 8.30
CA ALA A 231 19.21 -18.00 7.52
C ALA A 231 18.84 -16.74 8.35
N ALA A 232 19.07 -16.76 9.67
CA ALA A 232 18.90 -15.60 10.55
C ALA A 232 20.12 -14.67 10.46
N VAL A 233 19.91 -13.36 10.58
CA VAL A 233 20.96 -12.35 10.40
C VAL A 233 21.95 -12.42 11.56
N THR A 234 23.21 -12.73 11.26
CA THR A 234 24.30 -12.65 12.24
C THR A 234 24.93 -11.27 12.20
N LYS A 235 25.36 -10.81 11.01
CA LYS A 235 25.85 -9.45 10.77
C LYS A 235 25.19 -8.87 9.52
N TRP A 236 24.53 -7.73 9.68
CA TRP A 236 24.01 -6.95 8.57
C TRP A 236 25.11 -6.05 7.98
N GLU A 237 26.10 -6.69 7.36
CA GLU A 237 27.31 -6.11 6.78
C GLU A 237 27.51 -6.64 5.37
N PRO A 238 28.03 -5.83 4.42
CA PRO A 238 28.37 -6.32 3.10
C PRO A 238 29.44 -7.40 3.19
N ARG A 239 29.18 -8.53 2.55
CA ARG A 239 30.09 -9.66 2.48
C ARG A 239 31.19 -9.42 1.43
N PRO A 240 32.49 -9.58 1.76
CA PRO A 240 33.58 -9.41 0.80
C PRO A 240 33.57 -10.37 -0.39
N ASP A 241 32.94 -11.54 -0.26
CA ASP A 241 32.80 -12.49 -1.38
C ASP A 241 31.69 -12.08 -2.37
N ILE A 242 30.79 -11.18 -1.95
CA ILE A 242 29.71 -10.61 -2.77
C ILE A 242 30.10 -9.23 -3.30
N PHE A 243 30.65 -8.39 -2.41
CA PHE A 243 31.10 -7.02 -2.64
C PHE A 243 32.56 -6.86 -2.18
N PRO A 244 33.54 -7.34 -2.96
CA PRO A 244 34.96 -7.26 -2.58
C PRO A 244 35.46 -5.83 -2.34
N ASP A 245 34.88 -4.85 -3.01
CA ASP A 245 35.20 -3.43 -2.83
C ASP A 245 34.32 -2.74 -1.76
N GLY A 246 33.33 -3.46 -1.23
CA GLY A 246 32.39 -2.99 -0.22
C GLY A 246 31.33 -2.03 -0.75
N LEU A 247 30.19 -1.96 -0.05
CA LEU A 247 29.02 -1.21 -0.53
C LEU A 247 29.18 0.32 -0.60
N VAL A 248 30.18 0.92 0.07
CA VAL A 248 30.45 2.37 -0.09
C VAL A 248 30.91 2.66 -1.52
N LYS A 249 31.91 1.93 -2.00
CA LYS A 249 32.46 2.13 -3.36
C LYS A 249 31.44 1.72 -4.42
N VAL A 250 30.78 0.58 -4.22
CA VAL A 250 29.71 0.12 -5.13
C VAL A 250 28.56 1.12 -5.20
N GLY A 251 28.10 1.66 -4.07
CA GLY A 251 27.07 2.69 -4.05
C GLY A 251 27.46 3.96 -4.83
N GLN A 252 28.73 4.37 -4.74
CA GLN A 252 29.27 5.49 -5.52
C GLN A 252 29.28 5.20 -7.03
N GLU A 253 29.68 3.99 -7.43
CA GLU A 253 29.73 3.57 -8.84
C GLU A 253 28.33 3.36 -9.44
N LEU A 254 27.38 2.82 -8.67
CA LEU A 254 25.98 2.72 -9.06
C LEU A 254 25.34 4.11 -9.22
N GLY A 255 25.71 5.06 -8.34
CA GLY A 255 25.18 6.42 -8.34
C GLY A 255 23.65 6.46 -8.14
N LEU A 256 23.09 5.46 -7.43
CA LEU A 256 21.67 5.32 -7.17
C LEU A 256 21.45 5.01 -5.67
N PRO A 257 20.41 5.58 -5.05
CA PRO A 257 19.94 5.16 -3.73
C PRO A 257 19.65 3.67 -3.63
N LEU A 258 19.79 3.13 -2.42
CA LEU A 258 19.57 1.71 -2.13
C LEU A 258 18.37 1.50 -1.20
N VAL A 259 17.53 0.55 -1.58
CA VAL A 259 16.57 -0.11 -0.68
C VAL A 259 17.24 -1.39 -0.19
N LEU A 260 17.40 -1.55 1.13
CA LEU A 260 18.14 -2.69 1.68
C LEU A 260 17.25 -3.56 2.56
N HIS A 261 17.24 -4.84 2.23
CA HIS A 261 16.52 -5.89 2.94
C HIS A 261 17.21 -6.30 4.25
N ASN A 262 16.41 -6.67 5.25
CA ASN A 262 16.85 -7.41 6.43
C ASN A 262 15.84 -8.50 6.83
N ARG A 263 16.34 -9.68 7.21
CA ARG A 263 15.56 -10.77 7.82
C ARG A 263 15.44 -10.58 9.34
N TYR A 264 15.02 -11.63 10.04
CA TYR A 264 15.04 -11.73 11.49
C TYR A 264 16.48 -11.95 12.02
N TRP A 265 16.75 -11.57 13.27
CA TRP A 265 18.09 -11.62 13.86
C TRP A 265 18.41 -12.97 14.52
N SER A 266 19.62 -13.47 14.29
CA SER A 266 20.14 -14.67 14.95
C SER A 266 20.24 -14.45 16.47
N LYS A 267 20.00 -15.50 17.27
CA LYS A 267 20.24 -15.46 18.73
C LYS A 267 21.71 -15.22 19.09
N ASP A 268 22.61 -15.60 18.17
CA ASP A 268 24.05 -15.54 18.32
C ASP A 268 24.67 -14.35 17.56
N THR A 269 23.86 -13.34 17.21
CA THR A 269 24.40 -12.12 16.58
C THR A 269 25.48 -11.48 17.47
N PRO A 270 26.68 -11.20 16.93
CA PRO A 270 27.76 -10.57 17.69
C PRO A 270 27.40 -9.14 18.13
N TYR A 271 26.40 -8.50 17.54
CA TYR A 271 25.93 -7.19 17.99
C TYR A 271 25.39 -7.23 19.43
N ALA A 272 24.86 -8.38 19.87
CA ALA A 272 24.33 -8.54 21.23
C ALA A 272 25.41 -8.47 22.33
N VAL A 273 26.71 -8.40 21.98
CA VAL A 273 27.80 -8.12 22.93
C VAL A 273 27.78 -6.64 23.36
N ASN A 274 27.51 -5.73 22.43
CA ASN A 274 27.61 -4.29 22.65
C ASN A 274 26.25 -3.58 22.72
N TYR A 275 25.19 -4.25 22.31
CA TYR A 275 23.84 -3.70 22.21
C TYR A 275 22.82 -4.62 22.89
N LYS A 276 21.74 -4.01 23.38
CA LYS A 276 20.68 -4.75 24.09
C LYS A 276 19.76 -5.45 23.10
N PHE A 277 19.82 -6.78 23.11
CA PHE A 277 18.92 -7.67 22.39
C PHE A 277 18.12 -8.52 23.39
N LEU A 278 16.83 -8.72 23.09
CA LEU A 278 16.06 -9.79 23.70
C LEU A 278 16.43 -11.09 23.00
N LYS A 279 16.89 -12.09 23.75
CA LYS A 279 17.28 -13.39 23.21
C LYS A 279 16.24 -14.44 23.59
N GLY A 280 15.77 -15.19 22.59
CA GLY A 280 14.95 -16.38 22.75
C GLY A 280 15.76 -17.64 22.47
N LEU A 281 15.06 -18.77 22.29
CA LEU A 281 15.71 -20.06 22.04
C LEU A 281 16.35 -20.14 20.64
N GLY A 282 15.71 -19.56 19.63
CA GLY A 282 16.16 -19.63 18.23
C GLY A 282 16.62 -18.31 17.62
N LEU A 283 16.10 -17.18 18.11
CA LEU A 283 16.31 -15.86 17.51
C LEU A 283 16.46 -14.76 18.56
N SER A 284 16.82 -13.56 18.12
CA SER A 284 16.84 -12.37 18.98
C SER A 284 16.18 -11.16 18.32
N VAL A 285 15.90 -10.12 19.10
CA VAL A 285 15.35 -8.86 18.60
C VAL A 285 16.00 -7.67 19.32
N PRO A 286 16.48 -6.64 18.60
CA PRO A 286 17.03 -5.42 19.21
C PRO A 286 15.91 -4.52 19.76
N ILE A 287 16.10 -4.00 20.98
CA ILE A 287 15.07 -3.24 21.71
C ILE A 287 15.49 -1.83 22.11
N THR A 288 16.56 -1.30 21.51
CA THR A 288 17.05 0.06 21.84
C THR A 288 17.35 0.83 20.58
N THR A 289 17.08 2.14 20.61
CA THR A 289 17.41 3.04 19.50
C THR A 289 18.91 3.06 19.21
N ARG A 290 19.76 2.95 20.24
CA ARG A 290 21.23 2.93 20.07
C ARG A 290 21.72 1.91 19.03
N PHE A 291 21.15 0.70 19.00
CA PHE A 291 21.51 -0.30 17.99
C PHE A 291 21.02 0.12 16.60
N TRP A 292 19.76 0.51 16.51
CA TRP A 292 19.14 0.88 15.24
C TRP A 292 19.76 2.14 14.63
N ASP A 293 20.08 3.15 15.43
CA ASP A 293 20.82 4.34 15.01
C ASP A 293 22.20 3.95 14.46
N PHE A 294 22.96 3.12 15.17
CA PHE A 294 24.24 2.59 14.68
C PHE A 294 24.09 1.90 13.32
N LEU A 295 23.09 1.01 13.21
CA LEU A 295 22.85 0.21 12.01
C LEU A 295 22.51 1.10 10.81
N LEU A 296 21.55 2.01 10.98
CA LEU A 296 21.04 2.87 9.92
C LEU A 296 22.05 3.95 9.53
N GLN A 297 22.77 4.56 10.48
CA GLN A 297 23.83 5.54 10.18
C GLN A 297 24.93 4.93 9.31
N ARG A 298 25.36 3.71 9.65
CA ARG A 298 26.36 3.01 8.84
C ARG A 298 25.82 2.73 7.43
N ALA A 299 24.59 2.25 7.32
CA ALA A 299 24.00 1.91 6.03
C ALA A 299 23.70 3.12 5.14
N LYS A 300 23.47 4.30 5.71
CA LYS A 300 23.39 5.55 4.93
C LYS A 300 24.68 5.85 4.17
N ALA A 301 25.85 5.48 4.71
CA ALA A 301 27.11 5.63 3.98
C ALA A 301 27.18 4.72 2.73
N TRP A 302 26.35 3.68 2.66
CA TRP A 302 26.20 2.82 1.48
C TRP A 302 25.15 3.35 0.48
N GLY A 303 24.38 4.37 0.85
CA GLY A 303 23.27 4.90 0.04
C GLY A 303 21.88 4.45 0.47
N LEU A 304 21.71 3.87 1.67
CA LEU A 304 20.39 3.47 2.20
C LEU A 304 19.42 4.65 2.24
N VAL A 305 18.23 4.43 1.67
CA VAL A 305 17.08 5.35 1.75
C VAL A 305 15.83 4.67 2.32
N VAL A 306 15.66 3.37 2.07
CA VAL A 306 14.55 2.58 2.62
C VAL A 306 15.09 1.29 3.22
N TYR A 307 14.78 1.07 4.49
CA TYR A 307 15.06 -0.17 5.20
C TYR A 307 13.86 -1.10 5.10
N GLU A 308 14.03 -2.26 4.50
CA GLU A 308 13.00 -3.30 4.48
C GLU A 308 13.20 -4.25 5.65
N GLN A 309 12.24 -4.25 6.58
CA GLN A 309 12.19 -5.25 7.64
C GLN A 309 11.28 -6.39 7.22
N ASP A 310 11.87 -7.55 6.98
CA ASP A 310 11.18 -8.77 6.60
C ASP A 310 11.08 -9.75 7.78
N TRP A 311 10.34 -10.84 7.59
CA TRP A 311 10.12 -11.91 8.58
C TRP A 311 9.60 -11.36 9.91
N MET A 312 8.77 -10.32 9.85
CA MET A 312 8.25 -9.65 11.05
C MET A 312 7.33 -10.57 11.88
N TYR A 313 6.50 -11.38 11.21
CA TYR A 313 5.73 -12.46 11.83
C TYR A 313 6.64 -13.42 12.61
N VAL A 314 7.79 -13.80 12.04
CA VAL A 314 8.70 -14.77 12.66
C VAL A 314 9.29 -14.21 13.95
N GLN A 315 9.73 -12.95 13.95
CA GLN A 315 10.27 -12.29 15.13
C GLN A 315 9.26 -12.20 16.28
N PHE A 316 7.98 -11.96 15.98
CA PHE A 316 6.94 -11.93 17.00
C PHE A 316 6.55 -13.33 17.48
N MET A 317 6.30 -14.26 16.55
CA MET A 317 5.72 -15.56 16.87
C MET A 317 6.70 -16.54 17.50
N TYR A 318 7.98 -16.43 17.15
CA TYR A 318 9.02 -17.38 17.60
C TYR A 318 9.98 -16.80 18.65
N LEU A 319 9.84 -15.53 19.04
CA LEU A 319 10.49 -15.02 20.25
C LEU A 319 9.52 -15.11 21.43
N GLU A 320 9.81 -16.01 22.36
CA GLU A 320 8.85 -16.43 23.40
C GLU A 320 8.36 -15.26 24.25
N VAL A 321 9.28 -14.36 24.64
CA VAL A 321 8.98 -13.19 25.46
C VAL A 321 8.05 -12.17 24.80
N MET A 322 7.94 -12.17 23.46
CA MET A 322 7.04 -11.27 22.73
C MET A 322 5.56 -11.65 22.92
N LYS A 323 5.30 -12.91 23.30
CA LYS A 323 3.94 -13.43 23.52
C LYS A 323 3.53 -13.44 24.99
N THR A 324 4.43 -13.07 25.90
CA THR A 324 4.21 -13.12 27.35
C THR A 324 4.38 -11.78 28.06
N ASN A 325 4.91 -10.76 27.37
CA ASN A 325 5.09 -9.43 27.92
C ASN A 325 4.23 -8.39 27.19
N LEU A 326 3.67 -7.45 27.95
CA LEU A 326 2.77 -6.42 27.44
C LEU A 326 3.43 -5.35 26.55
N THR A 327 4.75 -5.17 26.63
CA THR A 327 5.40 -3.96 26.09
C THR A 327 6.61 -4.23 25.22
N LEU A 328 7.23 -5.41 25.30
CA LEU A 328 8.49 -5.68 24.60
C LEU A 328 8.35 -5.65 23.07
N ALA A 329 7.24 -6.16 22.53
CA ALA A 329 6.99 -6.13 21.09
C ALA A 329 6.79 -4.70 20.58
N THR A 330 6.09 -3.86 21.35
CA THR A 330 5.98 -2.41 21.09
C THR A 330 7.35 -1.74 21.18
N THR A 331 8.14 -2.04 22.22
CA THR A 331 9.48 -1.45 22.42
C THR A 331 10.42 -1.73 21.24
N TRP A 332 10.38 -2.94 20.68
CA TRP A 332 11.14 -3.30 19.48
C TRP A 332 10.76 -2.40 18.29
N MET A 333 9.46 -2.32 17.98
CA MET A 333 8.99 -1.56 16.83
C MET A 333 9.17 -0.05 17.02
N ASP A 334 8.92 0.48 18.23
CA ASP A 334 9.15 1.88 18.59
C ASP A 334 10.63 2.26 18.38
N ALA A 335 11.56 1.42 18.85
CA ALA A 335 12.99 1.68 18.71
C ALA A 335 13.44 1.69 17.23
N MET A 336 12.94 0.75 16.43
CA MET A 336 13.23 0.67 15.00
C MET A 336 12.68 1.91 14.26
N ALA A 337 11.39 2.21 14.44
CA ALA A 337 10.74 3.34 13.79
C ALA A 337 11.36 4.67 14.19
N LYS A 338 11.63 4.88 15.49
CA LYS A 338 12.21 6.12 15.98
C LYS A 338 13.60 6.38 15.40
N SER A 339 14.41 5.34 15.29
CA SER A 339 15.75 5.46 14.72
C SER A 339 15.71 5.70 13.22
N ALA A 340 14.76 5.10 12.49
CA ALA A 340 14.53 5.41 11.09
C ALA A 340 14.15 6.89 10.87
N GLU A 341 13.27 7.44 11.72
CA GLU A 341 12.96 8.87 11.70
C GLU A 341 14.18 9.76 12.01
N ASN A 342 14.97 9.40 13.03
CA ASN A 342 16.17 10.16 13.42
C ASN A 342 17.23 10.19 12.33
N ASN A 343 17.30 9.14 11.51
CA ASN A 343 18.30 9.00 10.45
C ASN A 343 17.76 9.34 9.06
N ASP A 344 16.51 9.81 8.96
CA ASP A 344 15.84 10.12 7.68
C ASP A 344 15.85 8.93 6.69
N VAL A 345 15.44 7.77 7.21
CA VAL A 345 15.23 6.53 6.46
C VAL A 345 13.77 6.15 6.58
N THR A 346 13.14 5.71 5.49
CA THR A 346 11.79 5.14 5.54
C THR A 346 11.85 3.61 5.68
N ILE A 347 10.74 3.01 6.07
CA ILE A 347 10.65 1.57 6.34
C ILE A 347 9.58 0.94 5.44
N GLN A 348 9.96 -0.16 4.81
CA GLN A 348 9.04 -1.16 4.25
C GLN A 348 8.85 -2.30 5.26
N TYR A 349 7.60 -2.64 5.56
CA TYR A 349 7.27 -3.85 6.32
C TYR A 349 6.99 -5.04 5.40
N CYS A 350 7.63 -6.18 5.67
CA CYS A 350 7.39 -7.42 4.96
C CYS A 350 7.07 -8.56 5.94
N MET A 351 6.14 -9.44 5.54
CA MET A 351 5.54 -10.48 6.40
C MET A 351 5.00 -9.93 7.73
N ALA A 352 4.50 -8.69 7.72
CA ALA A 352 3.95 -8.06 8.90
C ALA A 352 2.57 -8.63 9.25
N GLN A 353 2.39 -9.03 10.50
CA GLN A 353 1.08 -9.40 11.05
C GLN A 353 0.14 -8.20 11.11
N SER A 354 -1.17 -8.45 11.14
CA SER A 354 -2.16 -7.38 11.31
C SER A 354 -1.93 -6.51 12.55
N ARG A 355 -1.44 -7.07 13.68
CA ARG A 355 -1.03 -6.27 14.85
C ARG A 355 0.11 -5.28 14.55
N GLN A 356 1.07 -5.69 13.71
CA GLN A 356 2.21 -4.87 13.30
C GLN A 356 1.76 -3.81 12.28
N ALA A 357 0.84 -4.17 11.38
CA ALA A 357 0.19 -3.22 10.48
C ALA A 357 -0.58 -2.13 11.25
N LEU A 358 -1.35 -2.49 12.28
CA LEU A 358 -2.02 -1.51 13.15
C LEU A 358 -1.01 -0.68 13.95
N GLN A 359 0.03 -1.30 14.51
CA GLN A 359 1.08 -0.58 15.24
C GLN A 359 1.81 0.45 14.36
N SER A 360 1.86 0.25 13.03
CA SER A 360 2.43 1.22 12.08
C SER A 360 1.73 2.58 12.06
N LEU A 361 0.50 2.68 12.58
CA LEU A 361 -0.20 3.95 12.80
C LEU A 361 0.59 4.90 13.69
N LYS A 362 1.44 4.38 14.57
CA LYS A 362 2.26 5.20 15.47
C LYS A 362 3.58 5.67 14.84
N TYR A 363 3.88 5.28 13.61
CA TYR A 363 5.20 5.45 13.00
C TYR A 363 5.11 6.18 11.66
N THR A 364 5.66 7.39 11.55
CA THR A 364 5.68 8.10 10.26
C THR A 364 6.71 7.51 9.30
N ALA A 365 7.78 6.89 9.83
CA ALA A 365 8.81 6.24 9.02
C ALA A 365 8.31 5.03 8.23
N VAL A 366 7.23 4.35 8.66
CA VAL A 366 6.66 3.22 7.90
C VAL A 366 5.76 3.77 6.80
N THR A 367 6.29 3.80 5.59
CA THR A 367 5.65 4.37 4.40
C THR A 367 4.93 3.32 3.57
N GLN A 368 5.40 2.07 3.60
CA GLN A 368 4.91 1.00 2.74
C GLN A 368 5.00 -0.39 3.39
N GLY A 369 4.26 -1.35 2.83
CA GLY A 369 4.29 -2.73 3.31
C GLY A 369 3.76 -3.72 2.28
N ARG A 370 4.31 -4.93 2.30
CA ARG A 370 3.89 -6.03 1.43
C ARG A 370 2.52 -6.56 1.85
N VAL A 371 1.60 -6.61 0.89
CA VAL A 371 0.20 -7.02 1.09
C VAL A 371 -0.18 -8.24 0.24
N SER A 372 0.83 -9.02 -0.15
CA SER A 372 0.76 -10.22 -0.97
C SER A 372 1.77 -11.25 -0.48
N ASP A 373 1.65 -12.50 -0.89
CA ASP A 373 2.74 -13.48 -0.81
C ASP A 373 3.90 -13.10 -1.75
N ASP A 374 5.01 -13.84 -1.68
CA ASP A 374 6.17 -13.58 -2.55
C ASP A 374 5.84 -13.88 -4.02
N TYR A 375 6.43 -13.11 -4.92
CA TYR A 375 6.32 -13.27 -6.35
C TYR A 375 6.80 -14.66 -6.79
N HIS A 376 6.05 -15.29 -7.71
CA HIS A 376 6.16 -16.70 -8.14
C HIS A 376 5.89 -17.80 -7.10
N LEU A 377 5.62 -17.49 -5.83
CA LEU A 377 5.11 -18.51 -4.88
C LEU A 377 3.61 -18.80 -5.07
N GLN A 378 2.85 -17.84 -5.60
CA GLN A 378 1.41 -17.98 -5.88
C GLN A 378 1.08 -17.47 -7.29
N HIS A 379 0.20 -18.17 -8.01
CA HIS A 379 -0.26 -17.75 -9.34
C HIS A 379 -1.09 -16.47 -9.34
N ASP A 380 -1.72 -16.16 -8.21
CA ASP A 380 -2.60 -15.01 -8.05
C ASP A 380 -2.10 -14.00 -7.01
N GLN A 381 -0.78 -13.98 -6.80
CA GLN A 381 -0.05 -13.04 -5.95
C GLN A 381 -0.44 -11.57 -6.19
N TRP A 382 -0.79 -11.23 -7.44
CA TRP A 382 -1.26 -9.89 -7.81
C TRP A 382 -2.57 -9.48 -7.14
N LYS A 383 -3.40 -10.40 -6.59
CA LYS A 383 -4.74 -10.15 -6.03
C LYS A 383 -4.73 -9.43 -4.68
N ILE A 384 -4.23 -8.20 -4.66
CA ILE A 384 -4.10 -7.37 -3.45
C ILE A 384 -5.29 -6.43 -3.19
N GLY A 385 -6.38 -6.51 -3.96
CA GLY A 385 -7.47 -5.54 -3.89
C GLY A 385 -8.18 -5.48 -2.52
N ILE A 386 -8.25 -6.61 -1.80
CA ILE A 386 -8.80 -6.64 -0.44
C ILE A 386 -7.75 -6.14 0.57
N SER A 387 -6.54 -6.67 0.55
CA SER A 387 -5.48 -6.30 1.49
C SER A 387 -5.05 -4.83 1.38
N SER A 388 -5.18 -4.23 0.20
CA SER A 388 -4.98 -2.80 -0.03
C SER A 388 -5.93 -1.90 0.75
N LEU A 389 -7.16 -2.35 1.08
CA LEU A 389 -8.09 -1.60 1.92
C LEU A 389 -7.49 -1.34 3.30
N PHE A 390 -6.94 -2.39 3.91
CA PHE A 390 -6.39 -2.32 5.26
C PHE A 390 -5.08 -1.54 5.30
N ALA A 391 -4.13 -1.81 4.39
CA ALA A 391 -2.88 -1.06 4.32
C ALA A 391 -3.12 0.45 4.11
N HIS A 392 -4.02 0.81 3.19
CA HIS A 392 -4.39 2.21 2.96
C HIS A 392 -5.01 2.85 4.20
N ALA A 393 -5.92 2.15 4.88
CA ALA A 393 -6.57 2.66 6.09
C ALA A 393 -5.54 3.02 7.18
N VAL A 394 -4.49 2.21 7.36
CA VAL A 394 -3.42 2.51 8.33
C VAL A 394 -2.35 3.50 7.83
N GLY A 395 -2.55 4.08 6.64
CA GLY A 395 -1.63 5.09 6.08
C GLY A 395 -0.32 4.49 5.58
N VAL A 396 -0.37 3.28 5.03
CA VAL A 396 0.75 2.56 4.44
C VAL A 396 0.43 2.26 2.97
N ALA A 397 1.39 2.52 2.07
CA ALA A 397 1.23 2.19 0.66
C ALA A 397 1.35 0.66 0.46
N PRO A 398 0.35 -0.01 -0.13
CA PRO A 398 0.40 -1.45 -0.34
C PRO A 398 1.39 -1.81 -1.45
N SER A 399 2.27 -2.76 -1.19
CA SER A 399 3.19 -3.35 -2.17
C SER A 399 2.73 -4.73 -2.60
N LYS A 400 2.70 -4.98 -3.91
CA LYS A 400 2.46 -6.28 -4.53
C LYS A 400 3.75 -7.01 -4.90
N ASP A 401 4.88 -6.72 -4.26
CA ASP A 401 6.17 -7.35 -4.61
C ASP A 401 6.71 -6.96 -6.03
N THR A 402 7.90 -7.44 -6.33
CA THR A 402 8.59 -7.43 -7.61
C THR A 402 7.82 -8.17 -8.70
N PHE A 403 8.27 -8.03 -9.95
CA PHE A 403 7.69 -8.73 -11.11
C PHE A 403 8.62 -8.75 -12.32
N TRP A 404 8.34 -9.65 -13.27
CA TRP A 404 8.93 -9.62 -14.61
C TRP A 404 8.03 -8.87 -15.59
N THR A 405 8.63 -8.02 -16.42
CA THR A 405 7.93 -7.28 -17.48
C THR A 405 7.79 -8.07 -18.79
N THR A 406 8.43 -9.24 -18.88
CA THR A 406 8.27 -10.21 -19.97
C THR A 406 7.94 -11.60 -19.43
N THR A 407 7.22 -12.39 -20.23
CA THR A 407 6.82 -13.76 -19.87
C THR A 407 8.03 -14.68 -19.69
N ASN A 408 9.02 -14.56 -20.57
CA ASN A 408 10.18 -15.45 -20.58
C ASN A 408 11.41 -14.72 -20.07
N GLN A 409 12.00 -15.23 -18.98
CA GLN A 409 13.30 -14.82 -18.46
C GLN A 409 14.28 -16.00 -18.60
N PRO A 410 15.08 -16.09 -19.68
CA PRO A 410 15.88 -17.28 -19.96
C PRO A 410 16.96 -17.54 -18.90
N GLY A 411 16.98 -18.77 -18.39
CA GLY A 411 17.89 -19.20 -17.33
C GLY A 411 17.55 -18.61 -15.96
N ASN A 412 16.27 -18.31 -15.69
CA ASN A 412 15.85 -17.88 -14.36
C ASN A 412 15.99 -19.04 -13.35
N PRO A 413 16.30 -18.73 -12.07
CA PRO A 413 16.57 -19.77 -11.07
C PRO A 413 15.31 -20.54 -10.61
N PHE A 414 14.12 -20.11 -11.01
CA PHE A 414 12.84 -20.70 -10.59
C PHE A 414 12.24 -21.66 -11.63
N ASN A 415 12.86 -21.78 -12.82
CA ASN A 415 12.36 -22.57 -13.94
C ASN A 415 10.87 -22.30 -14.26
N THR A 416 10.47 -21.02 -14.24
CA THR A 416 9.08 -20.59 -14.45
C THR A 416 8.97 -19.44 -15.46
N THR A 417 7.74 -19.01 -15.74
CA THR A 417 7.40 -17.89 -16.63
C THR A 417 6.37 -16.97 -15.96
N GLU A 418 6.36 -15.69 -16.34
CA GLU A 418 5.33 -14.74 -15.91
C GLU A 418 4.12 -14.81 -16.85
N GLN A 419 2.98 -15.23 -16.32
CA GLN A 419 1.75 -15.45 -17.09
C GLN A 419 1.10 -14.14 -17.54
N TYR A 420 1.19 -13.09 -16.73
CA TYR A 420 0.49 -11.82 -16.91
C TYR A 420 1.39 -10.60 -16.68
N PRO A 421 2.49 -10.40 -17.44
CA PRO A 421 3.45 -9.32 -17.18
C PRO A 421 2.81 -7.93 -17.13
N ALA A 422 1.85 -7.68 -18.04
CA ALA A 422 1.15 -6.40 -18.10
C ALA A 422 0.18 -6.18 -16.93
N LEU A 423 -0.44 -7.25 -16.40
CA LEU A 423 -1.28 -7.16 -15.21
C LEU A 423 -0.44 -6.90 -13.96
N GLN A 424 0.68 -7.61 -13.80
CA GLN A 424 1.62 -7.38 -12.70
C GLN A 424 2.10 -5.93 -12.67
N THR A 425 2.48 -5.43 -13.85
CA THR A 425 2.91 -4.04 -14.02
C THR A 425 1.80 -3.05 -13.66
N LEU A 426 0.56 -3.29 -14.17
CA LEU A 426 -0.58 -2.43 -13.87
C LEU A 426 -0.92 -2.42 -12.37
N VAL A 427 -0.98 -3.59 -11.72
CA VAL A 427 -1.28 -3.71 -10.29
C VAL A 427 -0.23 -2.99 -9.45
N ALA A 428 1.06 -3.10 -9.80
CA ALA A 428 2.11 -2.35 -9.12
C ALA A 428 1.83 -0.84 -9.14
N VAL A 429 1.45 -0.27 -10.29
CA VAL A 429 1.11 1.16 -10.41
C VAL A 429 -0.16 1.52 -9.63
N LEU A 430 -1.22 0.72 -9.78
CA LEU A 430 -2.50 0.98 -9.14
C LEU A 430 -2.46 0.75 -7.62
N SER A 431 -1.45 0.05 -7.09
CA SER A 431 -1.24 -0.14 -5.65
C SER A 431 -0.78 1.13 -4.93
N THR A 432 -0.28 2.15 -5.65
CA THR A 432 0.40 3.33 -5.08
C THR A 432 1.70 3.03 -4.29
N GLY A 433 2.06 1.75 -4.13
CA GLY A 433 3.30 1.24 -3.59
C GLY A 433 4.46 1.29 -4.59
N PRO A 434 5.56 0.56 -4.31
CA PRO A 434 6.68 0.45 -5.22
C PRO A 434 6.33 -0.15 -6.57
N VAL A 435 7.02 0.34 -7.60
CA VAL A 435 7.10 -0.28 -8.91
C VAL A 435 8.54 -0.71 -9.14
N GLY A 436 8.81 -1.97 -8.84
CA GLY A 436 10.13 -2.58 -8.89
C GLY A 436 10.17 -3.82 -9.77
N PRO A 437 10.37 -3.72 -11.09
CA PRO A 437 10.65 -4.89 -11.92
C PRO A 437 12.01 -5.52 -11.59
N SER A 438 12.14 -6.82 -11.90
CA SER A 438 13.31 -7.65 -11.61
C SER A 438 13.70 -8.57 -12.77
N ASP A 439 13.56 -8.08 -14.00
CA ASP A 439 13.91 -8.78 -15.24
C ASP A 439 15.43 -8.99 -15.39
N LYS A 440 15.83 -10.03 -16.12
CA LYS A 440 17.21 -10.23 -16.57
C LYS A 440 17.68 -9.06 -17.45
N ILE A 441 18.99 -8.75 -17.41
CA ILE A 441 19.63 -7.87 -18.38
C ILE A 441 19.24 -8.27 -19.82
N GLY A 442 18.72 -7.32 -20.58
CA GLY A 442 18.31 -7.52 -21.98
C GLY A 442 16.87 -8.02 -22.16
N TYR A 443 16.14 -8.32 -21.08
CA TYR A 443 14.78 -8.87 -21.13
C TYR A 443 13.70 -7.95 -20.53
N THR A 444 14.04 -6.73 -20.15
CA THR A 444 13.04 -5.73 -19.73
C THR A 444 12.23 -5.22 -20.91
N ASN A 445 10.91 -5.30 -20.82
CA ASN A 445 9.97 -4.65 -21.73
C ASN A 445 9.85 -3.17 -21.36
N LYS A 446 10.71 -2.34 -21.97
CA LYS A 446 10.73 -0.88 -21.74
C LYS A 446 9.38 -0.22 -22.07
N ASP A 447 8.74 -0.59 -23.18
CA ASP A 447 7.49 0.06 -23.61
C ASP A 447 6.36 -0.17 -22.61
N LEU A 448 6.26 -1.38 -22.06
CA LEU A 448 5.32 -1.69 -20.99
C LEU A 448 5.64 -0.90 -19.72
N LEU A 449 6.90 -0.90 -19.30
CA LEU A 449 7.34 -0.23 -18.08
C LEU A 449 7.14 1.29 -18.14
N MET A 450 7.39 1.91 -19.31
CA MET A 450 7.19 3.35 -19.52
C MET A 450 5.71 3.77 -19.52
N LYS A 451 4.75 2.84 -19.46
CA LYS A 451 3.34 3.18 -19.17
C LYS A 451 3.10 3.56 -17.70
N CYS A 452 4.03 3.18 -16.82
CA CYS A 452 3.94 3.40 -15.37
C CYS A 452 4.41 4.78 -14.93
N CYS A 453 5.29 5.42 -15.71
CA CYS A 453 6.07 6.57 -15.26
C CYS A 453 6.29 7.60 -16.38
N ASN A 454 6.72 8.81 -15.99
CA ASN A 454 7.23 9.80 -16.94
C ASN A 454 8.66 9.46 -17.40
N SER A 455 9.24 10.26 -18.30
CA SER A 455 10.61 10.05 -18.80
C SER A 455 11.72 10.10 -17.73
N ASP A 456 11.46 10.74 -16.59
CA ASP A 456 12.34 10.76 -15.41
C ASP A 456 12.07 9.60 -14.44
N GLY A 457 11.19 8.66 -14.77
CA GLY A 457 10.87 7.51 -13.92
C GLY A 457 9.93 7.80 -12.75
N LEU A 458 9.38 9.02 -12.66
CA LEU A 458 8.35 9.36 -11.67
C LEU A 458 7.08 8.54 -11.96
N ILE A 459 6.65 7.73 -11.00
CA ILE A 459 5.49 6.85 -11.12
C ILE A 459 4.22 7.70 -11.23
N LEU A 460 3.44 7.48 -12.28
CA LEU A 460 2.14 8.07 -12.51
C LEU A 460 1.08 7.18 -11.87
N LYS A 461 0.85 7.38 -10.57
CA LYS A 461 -0.06 6.60 -9.73
C LYS A 461 -1.39 7.33 -9.46
N PRO A 462 -2.47 6.60 -9.10
CA PRO A 462 -3.72 7.21 -8.63
C PRO A 462 -3.55 7.86 -7.24
N SER A 463 -4.59 8.56 -6.76
CA SER A 463 -4.61 9.17 -5.41
C SER A 463 -4.87 8.17 -4.29
N LYS A 464 -5.48 7.03 -4.60
CA LYS A 464 -5.80 5.93 -3.67
C LYS A 464 -5.32 4.62 -4.31
N PRO A 465 -4.88 3.60 -3.56
CA PRO A 465 -4.70 2.26 -4.14
C PRO A 465 -6.01 1.72 -4.72
N ALA A 466 -5.91 0.94 -5.79
CA ALA A 466 -7.05 0.16 -6.29
C ALA A 466 -7.46 -0.89 -5.27
N THR A 467 -8.75 -0.93 -4.99
CA THR A 467 -9.36 -1.84 -4.01
C THR A 467 -10.51 -2.60 -4.64
N ALA A 468 -10.76 -3.81 -4.14
CA ALA A 468 -11.93 -4.59 -4.55
C ALA A 468 -13.21 -3.79 -4.29
N ILE A 469 -14.13 -3.76 -5.26
CA ILE A 469 -15.43 -3.11 -5.05
C ILE A 469 -16.27 -3.91 -4.04
N ASN A 470 -17.25 -3.24 -3.42
CA ASN A 470 -18.12 -3.87 -2.43
C ASN A 470 -18.81 -5.12 -3.00
N ASP A 471 -19.33 -5.04 -4.23
CA ASP A 471 -20.04 -6.14 -4.87
C ASP A 471 -19.15 -7.35 -5.17
N GLN A 472 -17.85 -7.18 -5.37
CA GLN A 472 -16.91 -8.31 -5.45
C GLN A 472 -16.81 -9.02 -4.09
N ILE A 473 -16.72 -8.24 -3.00
CA ILE A 473 -16.59 -8.77 -1.64
C ILE A 473 -17.88 -9.49 -1.22
N ILE A 474 -19.04 -8.89 -1.54
CA ILE A 474 -20.36 -9.50 -1.34
C ILE A 474 -20.47 -10.81 -2.11
N GLU A 475 -20.15 -10.82 -3.41
CA GLU A 475 -20.20 -12.04 -4.22
C GLU A 475 -19.25 -13.12 -3.68
N THR A 476 -18.07 -12.75 -3.21
CA THR A 476 -17.11 -13.71 -2.62
C THR A 476 -17.65 -14.34 -1.33
N ALA A 477 -18.40 -13.59 -0.53
CA ALA A 477 -18.93 -14.06 0.74
C ALA A 477 -20.24 -14.87 0.58
N PHE A 478 -21.17 -14.43 -0.25
CA PHE A 478 -22.49 -15.05 -0.40
C PHE A 478 -22.56 -16.04 -1.57
N ASN A 479 -21.78 -15.81 -2.63
CA ASN A 479 -21.74 -16.63 -3.85
C ASN A 479 -23.13 -16.97 -4.43
N ASP A 480 -24.03 -16.00 -4.44
CA ASP A 480 -25.43 -16.14 -4.89
C ASP A 480 -25.71 -15.42 -6.22
N GLY A 481 -24.68 -14.84 -6.85
CA GLY A 481 -24.79 -14.10 -8.11
C GLY A 481 -25.27 -12.66 -7.94
N SER A 482 -25.31 -12.13 -6.71
CA SER A 482 -25.72 -10.75 -6.44
C SER A 482 -24.64 -9.71 -6.78
N GLY A 483 -23.37 -10.12 -6.92
CA GLY A 483 -22.26 -9.20 -7.18
C GLY A 483 -21.37 -9.60 -8.36
N ALA A 484 -20.13 -9.13 -8.34
CA ALA A 484 -19.19 -9.32 -9.45
C ALA A 484 -18.40 -10.63 -9.30
N SER A 485 -18.69 -11.65 -10.12
CA SER A 485 -17.99 -12.95 -10.12
C SER A 485 -16.61 -12.85 -10.84
N GLY A 486 -15.65 -12.18 -10.21
CA GLY A 486 -14.30 -11.94 -10.71
C GLY A 486 -13.51 -10.96 -9.84
N GLN A 487 -12.42 -10.40 -10.37
CA GLN A 487 -11.75 -9.24 -9.76
C GLN A 487 -12.22 -7.96 -10.46
N VAL A 488 -12.97 -7.13 -9.76
CA VAL A 488 -13.37 -5.79 -10.21
C VAL A 488 -12.90 -4.81 -9.15
N TRP A 489 -11.88 -4.03 -9.47
CA TRP A 489 -11.28 -3.07 -8.56
C TRP A 489 -11.47 -1.67 -9.09
N SER A 490 -11.55 -0.72 -8.18
CA SER A 490 -11.64 0.68 -8.53
C SER A 490 -10.62 1.54 -7.78
N THR A 491 -10.22 2.62 -8.43
CA THR A 491 -9.46 3.71 -7.85
C THR A 491 -9.79 5.01 -8.56
N TYR A 492 -9.17 6.11 -8.14
CA TYR A 492 -9.36 7.42 -8.73
C TYR A 492 -8.16 8.34 -8.53
N THR A 493 -8.13 9.42 -9.30
CA THR A 493 -7.35 10.62 -9.01
C THR A 493 -8.29 11.79 -8.72
N ASP A 494 -8.04 12.48 -7.61
CA ASP A 494 -8.78 13.67 -7.20
C ASP A 494 -7.99 14.94 -7.55
N PHE A 495 -8.69 15.96 -8.06
CA PHE A 495 -8.18 17.32 -8.20
C PHE A 495 -9.09 18.31 -7.46
N GLY A 496 -8.49 19.31 -6.82
CA GLY A 496 -9.21 20.29 -6.00
C GLY A 496 -9.21 19.94 -4.51
N GLU A 497 -9.21 20.96 -3.66
CA GLU A 497 -9.12 20.79 -2.20
C GLU A 497 -10.50 20.63 -1.56
N TYR A 498 -11.46 21.47 -1.93
CA TYR A 498 -12.83 21.48 -1.37
C TYR A 498 -13.84 20.82 -2.31
N ASN A 499 -13.84 21.24 -3.59
CA ASN A 499 -14.68 20.65 -4.63
C ASN A 499 -13.84 19.71 -5.48
N LYS A 500 -13.88 18.43 -5.14
CA LYS A 500 -13.08 17.40 -5.81
C LYS A 500 -13.65 17.07 -7.19
N ILE A 501 -12.82 17.20 -8.23
CA ILE A 501 -13.07 16.64 -9.56
C ILE A 501 -12.34 15.30 -9.60
N ARG A 502 -13.11 14.22 -9.73
CA ARG A 502 -12.62 12.85 -9.63
C ARG A 502 -12.56 12.16 -10.98
N PHE A 503 -11.41 11.61 -11.32
CA PHE A 503 -11.21 10.77 -12.50
C PHE A 503 -11.04 9.32 -12.03
N GLY A 504 -12.02 8.46 -12.33
CA GLY A 504 -12.03 7.08 -11.86
C GLY A 504 -11.35 6.11 -12.83
N ILE A 505 -10.90 4.99 -12.28
CA ILE A 505 -10.25 3.88 -12.98
C ILE A 505 -10.88 2.60 -12.46
N ILE A 506 -11.34 1.73 -13.36
CA ILE A 506 -11.91 0.42 -13.05
C ILE A 506 -11.04 -0.64 -13.74
N MET A 507 -10.40 -1.48 -12.93
CA MET A 507 -9.61 -2.62 -13.41
C MET A 507 -10.44 -3.89 -13.24
N VAL A 508 -10.50 -4.70 -14.29
CA VAL A 508 -11.26 -5.95 -14.34
C VAL A 508 -10.33 -7.08 -14.76
N ALA A 509 -10.35 -8.16 -13.98
CA ALA A 509 -9.59 -9.37 -14.25
C ALA A 509 -10.38 -10.61 -13.84
N ASN A 510 -10.36 -11.64 -14.69
CA ASN A 510 -11.07 -12.89 -14.47
C ASN A 510 -12.58 -12.73 -14.18
N LEU A 511 -13.25 -11.78 -14.83
CA LEU A 511 -14.69 -11.58 -14.70
C LEU A 511 -15.43 -12.57 -15.61
N SER A 512 -16.12 -13.53 -14.98
CA SER A 512 -16.73 -14.68 -15.68
C SER A 512 -18.09 -14.39 -16.30
N LYS A 513 -18.79 -13.35 -15.82
CA LYS A 513 -20.11 -12.93 -16.30
C LYS A 513 -20.16 -11.41 -16.46
N PRO A 514 -20.92 -10.86 -17.41
CA PRO A 514 -21.10 -9.42 -17.50
C PRO A 514 -21.65 -8.86 -16.17
N TYR A 515 -21.19 -7.68 -15.79
CA TYR A 515 -21.57 -7.05 -14.52
C TYR A 515 -21.93 -5.58 -14.73
N SER A 516 -23.10 -5.18 -14.23
CA SER A 516 -23.60 -3.81 -14.33
C SER A 516 -23.03 -2.94 -13.22
N ILE A 517 -22.19 -1.97 -13.59
CA ILE A 517 -21.50 -1.08 -12.67
C ILE A 517 -22.06 0.35 -12.77
N THR A 518 -22.24 0.98 -11.61
CA THR A 518 -22.53 2.42 -11.43
C THR A 518 -21.36 3.09 -10.72
N PRO A 519 -21.27 4.44 -10.71
CA PRO A 519 -20.26 5.14 -9.89
C PRO A 519 -20.22 4.71 -8.42
N SER A 520 -21.39 4.57 -7.78
CA SER A 520 -21.54 4.13 -6.39
C SER A 520 -21.04 2.70 -6.15
N ARG A 521 -21.41 1.76 -7.02
CA ARG A 521 -20.90 0.38 -7.01
C ARG A 521 -19.39 0.32 -7.26
N ALA A 522 -18.87 1.23 -8.08
CA ALA A 522 -17.43 1.42 -8.25
C ALA A 522 -16.76 2.16 -7.08
N SER A 523 -17.48 2.53 -6.01
CA SER A 523 -16.95 3.31 -4.88
C SER A 523 -16.28 4.63 -5.32
N LEU A 524 -16.85 5.28 -6.34
CA LEU A 524 -16.35 6.55 -6.89
C LEU A 524 -17.01 7.79 -6.29
N ASP A 525 -18.07 7.63 -5.49
CA ASP A 525 -18.78 8.76 -4.88
C ASP A 525 -17.88 9.66 -4.04
N VAL A 526 -18.21 10.96 -4.03
CA VAL A 526 -17.48 12.00 -3.29
C VAL A 526 -18.34 12.37 -2.09
N GLU A 527 -17.78 12.43 -0.88
CA GLU A 527 -18.53 12.59 0.39
C GLU A 527 -19.50 13.79 0.46
N ILE A 528 -19.35 14.78 -0.44
CA ILE A 528 -20.15 16.02 -0.46
C ILE A 528 -21.16 16.04 -1.64
N ASN A 529 -20.98 15.23 -2.70
CA ASN A 529 -21.82 15.24 -3.90
C ASN A 529 -21.86 13.87 -4.61
N GLN A 530 -22.97 13.58 -5.30
CA GLN A 530 -23.00 12.46 -6.26
C GLN A 530 -21.85 12.57 -7.26
N TYR A 531 -21.29 11.43 -7.67
CA TYR A 531 -20.31 11.41 -8.75
C TYR A 531 -20.91 12.12 -9.98
N PRO A 532 -20.23 13.14 -10.54
CA PRO A 532 -20.82 13.96 -11.60
C PRO A 532 -21.11 13.13 -12.85
N ASP A 533 -22.05 13.59 -13.67
CA ASP A 533 -22.29 13.05 -15.00
C ASP A 533 -20.96 12.85 -15.72
N SER A 534 -20.70 11.61 -16.09
CA SER A 534 -19.41 11.18 -16.61
C SER A 534 -19.57 10.36 -17.87
N VAL A 535 -18.44 10.06 -18.49
CA VAL A 535 -18.32 9.09 -19.56
C VAL A 535 -17.37 7.99 -19.12
N ILE A 536 -17.64 6.75 -19.53
CA ILE A 536 -16.75 5.60 -19.32
C ILE A 536 -16.13 5.17 -20.64
N TYR A 537 -14.82 4.94 -20.62
CA TYR A 537 -14.01 4.53 -21.77
C TYR A 537 -13.33 3.19 -21.53
N ASP A 538 -13.24 2.36 -22.55
CA ASP A 538 -12.32 1.22 -22.59
C ASP A 538 -10.92 1.72 -22.99
N SER A 539 -9.91 1.41 -22.17
CA SER A 539 -8.50 1.72 -22.45
C SER A 539 -8.01 1.20 -23.81
N LYS A 540 -8.59 0.12 -24.33
CA LYS A 540 -8.23 -0.47 -25.63
C LYS A 540 -8.92 0.25 -26.80
N ASN A 541 -9.99 1.02 -26.55
CA ASN A 541 -10.73 1.71 -27.58
C ASN A 541 -11.38 3.02 -27.08
N MET A 542 -10.61 4.11 -27.18
CA MET A 542 -11.05 5.44 -26.78
C MET A 542 -12.18 6.04 -27.63
N THR A 543 -12.49 5.49 -28.81
CA THR A 543 -13.60 5.99 -29.63
C THR A 543 -14.95 5.43 -29.18
N LYS A 544 -14.94 4.40 -28.33
CA LYS A 544 -16.14 3.84 -27.71
C LYS A 544 -16.28 4.37 -26.29
N SER A 545 -17.25 5.25 -26.10
CA SER A 545 -17.68 5.75 -24.80
C SER A 545 -19.14 5.47 -24.55
N ALA A 546 -19.50 5.36 -23.28
CA ALA A 546 -20.89 5.41 -22.84
C ALA A 546 -21.06 6.50 -21.78
N SER A 547 -22.26 7.10 -21.72
CA SER A 547 -22.66 7.88 -20.54
C SER A 547 -22.56 7.00 -19.30
N PHE A 548 -22.09 7.58 -18.21
CA PHE A 548 -21.86 6.87 -16.95
C PHE A 548 -22.33 7.74 -15.78
N SER A 549 -23.41 7.30 -15.15
CA SER A 549 -24.01 7.90 -13.97
C SER A 549 -24.82 6.83 -13.22
N GLU A 550 -25.37 7.17 -12.04
CA GLU A 550 -26.24 6.24 -11.31
C GLU A 550 -27.46 5.78 -12.14
N THR A 551 -27.99 6.65 -13.00
CA THR A 551 -29.13 6.35 -13.89
C THR A 551 -28.70 5.82 -15.27
N SER A 552 -27.40 5.72 -15.52
CA SER A 552 -26.83 5.20 -16.77
C SER A 552 -25.66 4.27 -16.43
N PRO A 553 -25.97 3.07 -15.89
CA PRO A 553 -24.95 2.08 -15.56
C PRO A 553 -24.25 1.57 -16.82
N PHE A 554 -23.01 1.12 -16.66
CA PHE A 554 -22.25 0.47 -17.71
C PHE A 554 -22.17 -1.03 -17.47
N THR A 555 -22.42 -1.84 -18.51
CA THR A 555 -22.23 -3.28 -18.43
C THR A 555 -20.78 -3.63 -18.74
N LEU A 556 -19.99 -3.95 -17.72
CA LEU A 556 -18.67 -4.54 -17.91
C LEU A 556 -18.82 -5.89 -18.62
N PRO A 557 -18.17 -6.11 -19.77
CA PRO A 557 -18.19 -7.39 -20.46
C PRO A 557 -17.39 -8.43 -19.68
N THR A 558 -17.55 -9.71 -20.05
CA THR A 558 -16.66 -10.76 -19.56
C THR A 558 -15.20 -10.42 -19.86
N CYS A 559 -14.33 -10.69 -18.89
CA CYS A 559 -12.91 -10.36 -18.99
C CYS A 559 -12.09 -11.48 -18.36
N LEU A 560 -11.94 -12.58 -19.09
CA LEU A 560 -11.14 -13.72 -18.66
C LEU A 560 -9.65 -13.43 -18.85
N LEU A 561 -8.84 -13.92 -17.91
CA LEU A 561 -7.39 -13.78 -17.97
C LEU A 561 -6.81 -14.63 -19.11
N ASN A 562 -5.89 -14.04 -19.86
CA ASN A 562 -4.93 -14.74 -20.71
C ASN A 562 -3.64 -13.92 -20.75
N ASN A 563 -2.63 -14.38 -21.51
CA ASN A 563 -1.29 -13.77 -21.55
C ASN A 563 -1.27 -12.25 -21.87
N ALA A 564 -2.38 -11.67 -22.37
CA ALA A 564 -2.51 -10.26 -22.70
C ALA A 564 -3.70 -9.54 -22.02
N ASN A 565 -4.58 -10.24 -21.29
CA ASN A 565 -5.89 -9.70 -20.96
C ASN A 565 -6.11 -9.47 -19.47
N TYR A 566 -6.05 -8.19 -19.11
CA TYR A 566 -6.99 -7.54 -18.20
C TYR A 566 -7.87 -6.58 -19.03
N CYS A 567 -8.90 -6.05 -18.40
CA CYS A 567 -9.71 -4.95 -18.94
C CYS A 567 -9.56 -3.74 -18.01
N LEU A 568 -9.44 -2.56 -18.60
CA LEU A 568 -9.18 -1.33 -17.87
C LEU A 568 -10.05 -0.24 -18.46
N TYR A 569 -10.82 0.40 -17.59
CA TYR A 569 -11.78 1.43 -17.94
C TYR A 569 -11.47 2.72 -17.18
N TYR A 570 -11.75 3.85 -17.81
CA TYR A 570 -11.59 5.18 -17.21
C TYR A 570 -12.92 5.90 -17.18
N THR A 571 -13.27 6.49 -16.04
CA THR A 571 -14.48 7.30 -15.88
C THR A 571 -14.08 8.76 -15.76
N ILE A 572 -14.56 9.59 -16.68
CA ILE A 572 -14.13 10.98 -16.83
C ILE A 572 -15.34 11.91 -16.66
N PRO A 573 -15.30 12.88 -15.72
CA PRO A 573 -16.35 13.87 -15.56
C PRO A 573 -16.57 14.71 -16.81
N ILE A 574 -17.85 14.97 -17.12
CA ILE A 574 -18.25 15.90 -18.17
C ILE A 574 -18.28 17.31 -17.57
N MET A 575 -17.46 18.22 -18.09
CA MET A 575 -17.43 19.61 -17.66
C MET A 575 -18.25 20.48 -18.61
N LYS A 576 -19.32 21.11 -18.11
CA LYS A 576 -20.13 22.08 -18.88
C LYS A 576 -19.69 23.51 -18.58
N ARG A 577 -19.38 24.29 -19.61
CA ARG A 577 -18.96 25.71 -19.50
C ARG A 577 -19.65 26.55 -20.56
N GLY A 578 -20.62 27.37 -20.15
CA GLY A 578 -21.58 27.97 -21.08
C GLY A 578 -22.23 26.90 -21.95
N ASN A 579 -22.11 27.04 -23.28
CA ASN A 579 -22.63 26.05 -24.24
C ASN A 579 -21.61 24.95 -24.61
N GLN A 580 -20.44 24.92 -23.96
CA GLN A 580 -19.39 23.96 -24.26
C GLN A 580 -19.46 22.74 -23.35
N THR A 581 -19.25 21.57 -23.94
CA THR A 581 -19.05 20.30 -23.24
C THR A 581 -17.59 19.87 -23.37
N ILE A 582 -16.89 19.76 -22.25
CA ILE A 582 -15.44 19.50 -22.19
C ILE A 582 -15.18 18.17 -21.48
N ILE A 583 -14.33 17.34 -22.08
CA ILE A 583 -13.84 16.08 -21.50
C ILE A 583 -12.31 16.10 -21.54
N ILE A 584 -11.66 15.85 -20.40
CA ILE A 584 -10.19 15.81 -20.32
C ILE A 584 -9.75 14.36 -20.15
N TYR A 585 -9.13 13.79 -21.18
CA TYR A 585 -8.68 12.39 -21.14
C TYR A 585 -7.39 12.23 -20.37
N GLY A 586 -6.44 13.15 -20.57
CA GLY A 586 -5.13 13.09 -19.94
C GLY A 586 -4.03 12.57 -20.86
N GLU A 587 -2.99 11.98 -20.28
CA GLU A 587 -1.88 11.33 -20.96
C GLU A 587 -2.22 9.86 -21.26
N THR A 588 -2.85 9.61 -22.41
CA THR A 588 -3.58 8.36 -22.70
C THR A 588 -2.70 7.15 -22.99
N ASN A 589 -1.40 7.36 -23.23
CA ASN A 589 -0.41 6.29 -23.38
C ASN A 589 0.12 5.75 -22.03
N LYS A 590 -0.38 6.23 -20.89
CA LYS A 590 -0.02 5.77 -19.53
C LYS A 590 -1.14 4.93 -18.90
N PHE A 591 -0.86 4.25 -17.80
CA PHE A 591 -1.88 3.49 -17.04
C PHE A 591 -2.79 4.37 -16.18
N VAL A 592 -2.36 5.59 -15.84
CA VAL A 592 -3.14 6.53 -15.05
C VAL A 592 -3.16 7.85 -15.81
N TRP A 593 -4.14 8.01 -16.70
CA TRP A 593 -4.17 9.12 -17.67
C TRP A 593 -4.15 10.49 -17.01
N MET A 594 -4.85 10.61 -15.88
CA MET A 594 -4.97 11.85 -15.10
C MET A 594 -4.31 11.70 -13.74
N SER A 595 -3.07 11.16 -13.68
CA SER A 595 -2.31 11.10 -12.42
C SER A 595 -1.97 12.49 -11.88
N SER A 596 -2.10 12.70 -10.57
CA SER A 596 -1.71 13.95 -9.89
C SER A 596 -0.19 14.16 -9.85
N GLN A 597 0.60 13.13 -10.19
CA GLN A 597 2.04 13.24 -10.38
C GLN A 597 2.41 13.89 -11.72
N ARG A 598 1.53 13.75 -12.73
CA ARG A 598 1.64 14.40 -14.04
C ARG A 598 0.88 15.71 -14.08
N VAL A 599 -0.40 15.70 -13.73
CA VAL A 599 -1.25 16.90 -13.74
C VAL A 599 -1.03 17.63 -12.43
N ALA A 600 -0.12 18.61 -12.44
CA ALA A 600 0.22 19.39 -11.25
C ALA A 600 -0.93 20.27 -10.77
N LYS A 601 -1.74 20.78 -11.71
CA LYS A 601 -2.93 21.57 -11.39
C LYS A 601 -3.98 21.46 -12.49
N LEU A 602 -5.23 21.36 -12.07
CA LEU A 602 -6.42 21.54 -12.90
C LEU A 602 -7.03 22.90 -12.52
N TRP A 603 -7.03 23.83 -13.47
CA TRP A 603 -7.55 25.20 -13.32
C TRP A 603 -8.95 25.25 -13.91
N VAL A 604 -9.94 25.34 -13.03
CA VAL A 604 -11.35 25.25 -13.42
C VAL A 604 -12.12 26.33 -12.67
N ASP A 605 -12.72 27.25 -13.42
CA ASP A 605 -13.69 28.23 -12.95
C ASP A 605 -14.90 28.25 -13.91
N ASP A 606 -15.81 29.22 -13.80
CA ASP A 606 -17.04 29.27 -14.60
C ASP A 606 -16.77 29.54 -16.10
N ASP A 607 -15.64 30.17 -16.41
CA ASP A 607 -15.30 30.69 -17.73
C ASP A 607 -14.13 29.95 -18.39
N ASN A 608 -13.33 29.23 -17.60
CA ASN A 608 -12.05 28.69 -18.03
C ASN A 608 -11.84 27.25 -17.57
N VAL A 609 -11.17 26.49 -18.45
CA VAL A 609 -10.63 25.16 -18.15
C VAL A 609 -9.20 25.12 -18.68
N ALA A 610 -8.25 24.82 -17.81
CA ALA A 610 -6.86 24.65 -18.19
C ALA A 610 -6.16 23.61 -17.30
N VAL A 611 -5.06 23.05 -17.78
CA VAL A 611 -4.24 22.12 -17.03
C VAL A 611 -2.80 22.59 -17.01
N THR A 612 -2.09 22.25 -15.94
CA THR A 612 -0.63 22.37 -15.91
C THR A 612 -0.04 21.01 -15.61
N LEU A 613 0.81 20.55 -16.53
CA LEU A 613 1.48 19.27 -16.48
C LEU A 613 2.91 19.48 -15.96
N ARG A 614 3.39 18.57 -15.13
CA ARG A 614 4.77 18.47 -14.65
C ARG A 614 5.49 17.36 -15.40
N GLY A 615 6.78 17.51 -15.68
CA GLY A 615 7.57 16.45 -16.28
C GLY A 615 9.08 16.67 -16.23
N ALA A 616 9.82 15.80 -16.91
CA ALA A 616 11.25 15.99 -17.10
C ALA A 616 11.51 17.18 -18.02
N ALA A 617 12.66 17.83 -17.88
CA ALA A 617 13.06 18.91 -18.78
C ALA A 617 13.05 18.42 -20.24
N ASN A 618 12.35 19.14 -21.13
CA ASN A 618 12.17 18.81 -22.54
C ASN A 618 11.43 17.49 -22.83
N GLU A 619 10.72 16.93 -21.85
CA GLU A 619 9.87 15.77 -22.08
C GLU A 619 8.71 16.13 -23.00
N ASN A 620 8.45 15.30 -24.00
CA ASN A 620 7.26 15.38 -24.83
C ASN A 620 6.12 14.58 -24.20
N VAL A 621 5.00 15.25 -23.93
CA VAL A 621 3.81 14.67 -23.31
C VAL A 621 2.66 14.76 -24.30
N THR A 622 2.11 13.61 -24.69
CA THR A 622 0.88 13.55 -25.48
C THR A 622 -0.32 13.71 -24.54
N PHE A 623 -1.12 14.75 -24.74
CA PHE A 623 -2.26 15.04 -23.88
C PHE A 623 -3.52 15.22 -24.72
N ALA A 624 -4.61 14.57 -24.30
CA ALA A 624 -5.87 14.54 -25.02
C ALA A 624 -7.02 15.16 -24.21
N TYR A 625 -7.87 15.92 -24.90
CA TYR A 625 -9.13 16.48 -24.42
C TYR A 625 -10.12 16.63 -25.58
N SER A 626 -11.40 16.87 -25.32
CA SER A 626 -12.39 17.22 -26.34
C SER A 626 -13.26 18.40 -25.93
N ILE A 627 -13.75 19.13 -26.93
CA ILE A 627 -14.71 20.23 -26.79
C ILE A 627 -15.84 19.97 -27.77
N ASN A 628 -17.06 19.86 -27.27
CA ASN A 628 -18.27 19.49 -28.03
C ASN A 628 -18.06 18.23 -28.90
N GLY A 629 -17.37 17.23 -28.35
CA GLY A 629 -17.07 15.97 -29.05
C GLY A 629 -15.91 16.03 -30.04
N VAL A 630 -15.34 17.21 -30.33
CA VAL A 630 -14.15 17.32 -31.18
C VAL A 630 -12.91 16.98 -30.36
N MET A 631 -12.33 15.82 -30.65
CA MET A 631 -11.10 15.32 -30.01
C MET A 631 -9.89 16.15 -30.43
N ASN A 632 -9.11 16.59 -29.45
CA ASN A 632 -7.82 17.26 -29.61
C ASN A 632 -6.76 16.41 -28.90
N THR A 633 -5.77 15.93 -29.65
CA THR A 633 -4.63 15.18 -29.11
C THR A 633 -3.36 15.84 -29.61
N ASN A 634 -2.64 16.50 -28.71
CA ASN A 634 -1.46 17.28 -29.04
C ASN A 634 -0.27 16.82 -28.20
N THR A 635 0.93 17.03 -28.74
CA THR A 635 2.18 16.82 -27.99
C THR A 635 2.65 18.17 -27.45
N TYR A 636 2.94 18.21 -26.16
CA TYR A 636 3.43 19.40 -25.47
C TYR A 636 4.81 19.10 -24.89
N THR A 637 5.75 20.02 -25.07
CA THR A 637 7.11 19.91 -24.52
C THR A 637 7.16 20.59 -23.16
N ILE A 638 7.64 19.86 -22.15
CA ILE A 638 7.86 20.40 -20.81
C ILE A 638 9.02 21.39 -20.83
N ASP A 639 8.79 22.59 -20.31
CA ASP A 639 9.81 23.63 -20.25
C ASP A 639 10.96 23.22 -19.31
N ALA A 640 12.19 23.42 -19.78
CA ALA A 640 13.39 22.98 -19.10
C ALA A 640 13.68 23.74 -17.79
N LYS A 641 13.16 24.96 -17.62
CA LYS A 641 13.42 25.79 -16.42
C LYS A 641 12.37 25.59 -15.34
N THR A 642 11.10 25.53 -15.74
CA THR A 642 9.95 25.44 -14.84
C THR A 642 9.49 24.01 -14.59
N HIS A 643 9.95 23.05 -15.41
CA HIS A 643 9.48 21.67 -15.40
C HIS A 643 7.95 21.55 -15.58
N CYS A 644 7.32 22.57 -16.15
CA CYS A 644 5.90 22.58 -16.46
C CYS A 644 5.64 22.72 -17.96
N VAL A 645 4.45 22.32 -18.39
CA VAL A 645 3.76 22.91 -19.54
C VAL A 645 2.31 23.16 -19.19
N SER A 646 1.78 24.28 -19.65
CA SER A 646 0.44 24.75 -19.34
C SER A 646 -0.42 24.75 -20.59
N ILE A 647 -1.60 24.14 -20.51
CA ILE A 647 -2.51 23.95 -21.64
C ILE A 647 -3.83 24.62 -21.30
N VAL A 648 -4.18 25.68 -22.02
CA VAL A 648 -5.52 26.29 -21.95
C VAL A 648 -6.44 25.46 -22.84
N ILE A 649 -7.40 24.77 -22.22
CA ILE A 649 -8.35 23.91 -22.92
C ILE A 649 -9.52 24.75 -23.41
N TYR A 650 -10.05 25.62 -22.55
CA TYR A 650 -11.14 26.53 -22.89
C TYR A 650 -11.03 27.83 -22.09
N SER A 651 -11.38 28.95 -22.72
CA SER A 651 -11.53 30.26 -22.08
C SER A 651 -12.58 31.08 -22.82
N SER A 652 -13.62 31.53 -22.12
CA SER A 652 -14.67 32.39 -22.70
C SER A 652 -14.15 33.79 -23.07
N THR A 653 -13.10 34.26 -22.38
CA THR A 653 -12.50 35.60 -22.58
C THR A 653 -11.22 35.57 -23.41
N GLY A 654 -10.72 34.39 -23.76
CA GLY A 654 -9.42 34.19 -24.40
C GLY A 654 -8.21 34.43 -23.48
N LYS A 655 -8.42 34.75 -22.20
CA LYS A 655 -7.34 34.95 -21.22
C LYS A 655 -7.02 33.65 -20.49
N SER A 656 -5.74 33.38 -20.29
CA SER A 656 -5.30 32.22 -19.52
C SER A 656 -5.66 32.38 -18.03
N PRO A 657 -6.31 31.39 -17.39
CA PRO A 657 -6.52 31.40 -15.93
C PRO A 657 -5.24 31.04 -15.14
N ILE A 658 -4.13 30.78 -15.85
CA ILE A 658 -2.90 30.24 -15.27
C ILE A 658 -1.97 31.41 -14.90
N PRO A 659 -1.46 31.47 -13.66
CA PRO A 659 -0.49 32.48 -13.26
C PRO A 659 0.77 32.45 -14.14
N ALA A 660 1.23 33.61 -14.60
CA ALA A 660 2.38 33.73 -15.50
C ALA A 660 3.70 33.12 -14.96
N ASN A 661 3.85 33.03 -13.63
CA ASN A 661 5.04 32.52 -12.96
C ASN A 661 4.85 31.13 -12.33
N PHE A 662 3.89 30.34 -12.81
CA PHE A 662 3.69 28.98 -12.27
C PHE A 662 4.90 28.10 -12.57
N ASN A 663 5.45 27.45 -11.54
CA ASN A 663 6.67 26.67 -11.64
C ASN A 663 6.54 25.35 -10.86
N CYS A 664 6.84 24.24 -11.53
CA CYS A 664 6.67 22.88 -11.03
C CYS A 664 7.87 22.42 -10.19
N THR A 665 9.02 23.12 -10.24
CA THR A 665 10.20 22.76 -9.44
C THR A 665 9.92 22.83 -7.94
N ASN A 666 9.07 23.77 -7.51
CA ASN A 666 8.76 23.99 -6.10
C ASN A 666 7.69 23.01 -5.58
N LEU A 667 6.97 22.32 -6.48
CA LEU A 667 5.92 21.36 -6.13
C LEU A 667 6.49 20.00 -5.70
N LEU A 668 7.79 19.76 -5.91
CA LEU A 668 8.51 18.59 -5.40
C LEU A 668 8.94 18.77 -3.93
N HIS A 669 8.92 20.01 -3.42
CA HIS A 669 9.49 20.39 -2.13
C HIS A 669 8.62 21.34 -1.31
N THR A 670 7.32 21.07 -1.18
CA THR A 670 6.62 21.53 0.04
C THR A 670 7.05 20.64 1.20
N SER A 671 8.32 20.75 1.56
CA SER A 671 8.75 20.51 2.92
C SER A 671 7.83 21.33 3.81
N ALA A 672 7.18 20.68 4.76
CA ALA A 672 6.49 21.38 5.81
C ALA A 672 7.51 22.36 6.43
N LYS A 673 7.33 23.67 6.19
CA LYS A 673 7.95 24.68 7.03
C LYS A 673 7.45 24.39 8.43
N HIS A 674 8.25 23.68 9.21
CA HIS A 674 8.05 23.52 10.63
C HIS A 674 8.04 24.92 11.25
N THR A 675 6.85 25.46 11.48
CA THR A 675 6.65 26.46 12.53
C THR A 675 6.84 25.73 13.86
N LYS A 676 8.10 25.61 14.28
CA LYS A 676 8.46 25.34 15.68
C LYS A 676 7.95 26.49 16.53
N LYS A 677 6.72 26.39 17.03
CA LYS A 677 6.27 27.02 18.28
C LYS A 677 5.41 26.02 19.04
N ALA A 678 6.03 24.94 19.51
CA ALA A 678 5.52 24.23 20.67
C ALA A 678 5.89 25.06 21.91
N GLN A 679 4.92 25.80 22.47
CA GLN A 679 5.01 26.25 23.85
C GLN A 679 4.86 25.02 24.77
N PRO A 680 5.65 24.90 25.85
CA PRO A 680 5.50 23.82 26.80
C PRO A 680 4.21 24.04 27.59
N ARG A 681 3.22 23.15 27.45
CA ARG A 681 2.08 23.12 28.37
C ARG A 681 2.51 22.38 29.64
N GLN A 682 2.59 23.13 30.73
CA GLN A 682 2.80 22.61 32.07
C GLN A 682 1.60 21.76 32.52
N LYS A 683 1.96 20.64 33.17
CA LYS A 683 1.24 19.74 34.09
C LYS A 683 -0.27 19.57 33.95
#